data_AF-A0A1M5B8Q3-F1
#
_entry.id   AF-A0A1M5B8Q3-F1
#
_cell.length_a   1.000
_cell.length_b   1.000
_cell.length_c   1.000
_cell.angle_alpha   90.00
_cell.angle_beta   90.00
_cell.angle_gamma   90.00
#
_symmetry.space_group_name_H-M   'P 1'
#
loop_
_entity.id
_entity.type
_entity.pdbx_description
1 polymer ?
#
loop_
_entity_poly.entity_id
_entity_poly.type
_entity_poly.pdbx_seq_one_letter_code
_entity_poly.pdbx_strand_id
1 'polypeptide(L)'
;MEPKRQSKGLERLFDRIDVYTYHRAGQGLHAKKGPRARHSAFTGKKTESRAGKASLAWAGRALARENLLLCLAGFFLGRAVLLGELSPFGVSFLCAATWTFGAMPLPVLSVILGLFTITGGVQFWSSSATVMAGFFILLSVKSQVNRPWLAVPGVVAVTMLTVKSVFISVQGPALYPYITAGFESVFAGVLTFLYLQALTPFARGSLHRTMSGETAFCFLVLLAGIIAGTGGLAYETVTLRGVISRFVILLGALTGGAGVGAATGAVVGVIPGLAFVVAPVIVGAYSFAGVVAGAVRNFGKLAVAGGFLLGNIILTIYVSDYGDLKGVLAETAIATLLFLLFPAGLQEKIKEHLPGLNREAVPTRPVQDTRLRELTVDRIRNWASVFNELSRSFEQVSTTVQQSQEGQGLQQLFSEVSKKVCDGCALYRTCWERDFYRTCQNMLDMLSIVELQGKITIDDLSEDLKKRCARLKEMSITITCLYETYKVNIYWHRRLLESRELVSEQLKGIAQIMENMSGELEFDVELDGEIDEALRYRFDRLGIPIEDLYTLHKEDGLMEIGVVKQACQGEMECRFTVAPVVSKVVGRTFNVASTNCQLREGEDKCSFKLYPALKYNLSIGVAKIGKDGSSVCGDSHSVLQLKEGRMALLLSDGMGTGARAAKESSTVVSLLEHLLESGFGQDLAVKTVNSIMMLRSAEETFSTVDLTVLDLYTGNATFLKIGAVPSYIVRGRRVGIVKANSLPVGVVENLQFASVNRALEEGDLLVMVSDGVLDACRGADADQDQWMTVILQNLGNMGAQEAAEVILQSARNAAGGRIPDDMTVITARLQTSRESSVRG
;
A
#
# COMPACT_ATOMS: atom_id res chain seq x y z
N MET A 1 -33.74 7.18 -38.81
CA MET A 1 -33.74 8.64 -39.05
C MET A 1 -33.42 9.34 -37.73
N GLU A 2 -32.80 10.51 -37.80
CA GLU A 2 -32.52 11.39 -36.64
C GLU A 2 -33.79 12.17 -36.22
N PRO A 3 -33.87 12.80 -35.03
CA PRO A 3 -33.25 14.12 -34.87
C PRO A 3 -32.52 14.38 -33.53
N LYS A 4 -31.70 15.44 -33.55
CA LYS A 4 -30.81 15.91 -32.47
C LYS A 4 -31.51 16.82 -31.45
N ARG A 5 -30.92 16.97 -30.26
CA ARG A 5 -30.45 18.30 -29.77
C ARG A 5 -29.54 18.22 -28.51
N GLN A 6 -28.35 18.84 -28.64
CA GLN A 6 -27.71 19.82 -27.74
C GLN A 6 -27.32 19.47 -26.28
N SER A 7 -26.26 20.04 -25.68
CA SER A 7 -25.02 20.69 -26.19
C SER A 7 -24.11 21.15 -25.03
N LYS A 8 -22.78 21.11 -25.19
CA LYS A 8 -21.83 22.02 -24.51
C LYS A 8 -20.64 22.40 -25.40
N GLY A 9 -20.50 23.70 -25.69
CA GLY A 9 -19.21 24.37 -25.85
C GLY A 9 -18.86 25.12 -24.54
N LEU A 10 -17.88 26.01 -24.48
CA LEU A 10 -16.95 26.53 -25.50
C LEU A 10 -15.62 26.94 -24.81
N GLU A 11 -14.62 27.38 -25.58
CA GLU A 11 -13.28 27.79 -25.12
C GLU A 11 -13.16 29.25 -24.62
N ARG A 12 -12.14 29.48 -23.79
CA ARG A 12 -11.16 30.61 -23.76
C ARG A 12 -11.59 32.05 -24.12
N LEU A 13 -11.33 32.96 -23.17
CA LEU A 13 -10.82 34.35 -23.27
C LEU A 13 -10.77 34.87 -21.80
N PHE A 14 -9.69 35.36 -21.19
CA PHE A 14 -8.77 36.49 -21.43
C PHE A 14 -7.62 36.38 -20.37
N ASP A 15 -6.48 37.08 -20.36
CA ASP A 15 -5.61 37.67 -21.41
C ASP A 15 -4.19 37.84 -20.81
N ARG A 16 -3.19 38.28 -21.59
CA ARG A 16 -1.81 38.54 -21.12
C ARG A 16 -1.60 39.96 -20.60
N ILE A 17 -0.74 40.11 -19.59
CA ILE A 17 0.13 41.30 -19.43
C ILE A 17 1.55 40.83 -19.06
N ASP A 18 2.53 41.10 -19.92
CA ASP A 18 3.96 40.97 -19.65
C ASP A 18 4.53 42.34 -19.22
N VAL A 19 5.29 42.40 -18.11
CA VAL A 19 6.20 43.53 -17.82
C VAL A 19 7.51 42.99 -17.23
N TYR A 20 8.64 43.51 -17.71
CA TYR A 20 9.99 43.02 -17.40
C TYR A 20 10.76 43.93 -16.42
N THR A 21 11.94 43.45 -16.01
CA THR A 21 13.07 44.17 -15.35
C THR A 21 13.04 44.34 -13.82
N TYR A 22 14.09 43.82 -13.16
CA TYR A 22 15.27 44.65 -12.84
C TYR A 22 16.56 43.82 -12.81
N HIS A 23 17.73 44.47 -12.72
CA HIS A 23 19.03 43.83 -12.99
C HIS A 23 20.19 44.47 -12.19
N ARG A 24 21.26 43.67 -11.97
CA ARG A 24 22.62 44.01 -11.46
C ARG A 24 22.88 44.24 -9.95
N ALA A 25 23.98 43.59 -9.52
CA ALA A 25 25.05 44.03 -8.61
C ALA A 25 24.74 44.34 -7.11
N GLY A 26 25.69 44.21 -6.17
CA GLY A 26 27.03 43.60 -6.26
C GLY A 26 28.09 44.29 -5.38
N GLN A 27 29.09 43.52 -4.89
CA GLN A 27 30.18 43.95 -3.99
C GLN A 27 29.72 44.32 -2.55
N GLY A 28 30.52 44.22 -1.49
CA GLY A 28 31.90 43.74 -1.31
C GLY A 28 32.43 44.04 0.12
N LEU A 29 33.77 43.99 0.33
CA LEU A 29 34.50 44.39 1.56
C LEU A 29 34.33 43.45 2.78
N HIS A 30 35.28 43.17 3.69
CA HIS A 30 36.75 43.35 3.80
C HIS A 30 37.30 42.23 4.74
N ALA A 31 38.40 41.50 4.46
CA ALA A 31 39.83 41.81 4.70
C ALA A 31 40.22 41.96 6.21
N LYS A 32 41.35 41.44 6.77
CA LYS A 32 42.74 41.30 6.27
C LYS A 32 43.60 40.25 7.04
N LYS A 33 44.58 39.62 6.34
CA LYS A 33 45.98 39.20 6.76
C LYS A 33 46.18 38.31 8.02
N GLY A 34 47.18 37.41 8.13
CA GLY A 34 48.40 37.08 7.35
C GLY A 34 49.67 37.11 8.25
N PRO A 35 50.93 36.91 7.78
CA PRO A 35 51.45 36.26 6.55
C PRO A 35 51.83 34.78 6.89
N ARG A 36 52.80 34.00 6.36
CA ARG A 36 53.95 34.05 5.38
C ARG A 36 53.87 32.74 4.53
N ALA A 37 54.40 32.53 3.31
CA ALA A 37 55.65 32.88 2.61
C ALA A 37 56.89 32.11 3.14
N ARG A 38 57.63 31.33 2.35
CA ARG A 38 58.07 31.35 0.92
C ARG A 38 57.84 29.96 0.25
N HIS A 39 58.03 29.65 -1.04
CA HIS A 39 58.36 30.30 -2.35
C HIS A 39 58.00 29.29 -3.49
N SER A 40 58.15 29.48 -4.82
CA SER A 40 58.53 30.60 -5.72
C SER A 40 58.20 30.26 -7.20
N ALA A 41 58.00 31.31 -8.01
CA ALA A 41 58.31 31.45 -9.46
C ALA A 41 57.64 30.52 -10.52
N PHE A 42 56.79 31.05 -11.44
CA PHE A 42 57.12 31.82 -12.68
C PHE A 42 57.79 30.96 -13.77
N THR A 43 57.42 30.98 -15.06
CA THR A 43 56.54 31.83 -15.94
C THR A 43 55.61 30.93 -16.80
N GLY A 44 54.65 31.35 -17.63
CA GLY A 44 54.16 32.64 -18.15
C GLY A 44 53.35 32.37 -19.45
N LYS A 45 52.48 33.29 -19.91
CA LYS A 45 51.65 33.06 -21.12
C LYS A 45 52.46 33.08 -22.41
N LYS A 46 52.16 32.18 -23.35
CA LYS A 46 52.13 32.50 -24.79
C LYS A 46 51.15 31.59 -25.56
N THR A 47 50.39 32.21 -26.46
CA THR A 47 49.56 31.55 -27.47
C THR A 47 50.39 31.23 -28.70
N GLU A 48 50.36 30.00 -29.19
CA GLU A 48 50.62 29.71 -30.60
C GLU A 48 50.06 28.33 -30.99
N SER A 49 49.83 28.12 -32.28
CA SER A 49 49.19 26.91 -32.80
C SER A 49 50.21 25.82 -33.11
N ARG A 50 49.77 24.55 -33.07
CA ARG A 50 50.38 23.46 -33.86
C ARG A 50 49.46 22.26 -33.97
N ALA A 51 48.76 22.16 -35.11
CA ALA A 51 47.80 21.09 -35.44
C ALA A 51 48.45 19.72 -35.75
N GLY A 52 49.60 19.42 -35.14
CA GLY A 52 50.46 18.27 -35.48
C GLY A 52 50.49 17.12 -34.46
N LYS A 53 49.64 17.14 -33.42
CA LYS A 53 49.63 16.10 -32.35
C LYS A 53 48.26 15.46 -32.09
N ALA A 54 47.25 15.72 -32.92
CA ALA A 54 45.93 15.10 -32.79
C ALA A 54 45.90 13.62 -33.27
N SER A 55 46.73 13.28 -34.27
CA SER A 55 46.73 12.00 -34.98
C SER A 55 47.18 10.78 -34.17
N LEU A 56 47.83 10.96 -33.01
CA LEU A 56 48.20 9.88 -32.10
C LEU A 56 47.25 9.75 -30.90
N ALA A 57 46.61 10.85 -30.49
CA ALA A 57 45.65 10.86 -29.38
C ALA A 57 44.31 10.19 -29.74
N TRP A 58 43.95 10.10 -31.03
CA TRP A 58 42.75 9.39 -31.47
C TRP A 58 42.90 7.87 -31.36
N ALA A 59 44.09 7.33 -31.66
CA ALA A 59 44.34 5.87 -31.68
C ALA A 59 44.23 5.25 -30.27
N GLY A 60 44.75 5.94 -29.26
CA GLY A 60 44.65 5.50 -27.86
C GLY A 60 43.21 5.48 -27.31
N ARG A 61 42.29 6.30 -27.85
CA ARG A 61 40.86 6.25 -27.52
C ARG A 61 40.04 5.35 -28.46
N ALA A 62 40.50 5.12 -29.69
CA ALA A 62 39.92 4.14 -30.59
C ALA A 62 40.03 2.71 -30.02
N LEU A 63 41.15 2.38 -29.36
CA LEU A 63 41.39 1.09 -28.70
C LEU A 63 40.77 0.94 -27.29
N ALA A 64 39.82 1.78 -26.89
CA ALA A 64 39.03 1.52 -25.68
C ALA A 64 38.27 0.18 -25.81
N ARG A 65 38.24 -0.62 -24.74
CA ARG A 65 37.67 -1.99 -24.76
C ARG A 65 36.21 -2.02 -25.22
N GLU A 66 35.43 -1.01 -24.86
CA GLU A 66 34.04 -0.81 -25.27
C GLU A 66 33.92 -0.53 -26.78
N ASN A 67 34.79 0.32 -27.34
CA ASN A 67 34.81 0.63 -28.76
C ASN A 67 35.12 -0.59 -29.62
N LEU A 68 36.02 -1.47 -29.15
CA LEU A 68 36.32 -2.75 -29.81
C LEU A 68 35.10 -3.68 -29.84
N LEU A 69 34.34 -3.77 -28.74
CA LEU A 69 33.12 -4.56 -28.65
C LEU A 69 32.02 -4.02 -29.58
N LEU A 70 31.83 -2.69 -29.64
CA LEU A 70 30.89 -2.06 -30.56
C LEU A 70 31.29 -2.26 -32.03
N CYS A 71 32.59 -2.25 -32.34
CA CYS A 71 33.07 -2.53 -33.70
C CYS A 71 32.81 -4.00 -34.10
N LEU A 72 33.06 -4.96 -33.20
CA LEU A 72 32.77 -6.39 -33.39
C LEU A 72 31.26 -6.63 -33.63
N ALA A 73 30.40 -6.07 -32.77
CA ALA A 73 28.96 -6.14 -32.94
C ALA A 73 28.51 -5.52 -34.27
N GLY A 74 29.03 -4.34 -34.62
CA GLY A 74 28.75 -3.67 -35.89
C GLY A 74 29.14 -4.48 -37.13
N PHE A 75 30.27 -5.20 -37.09
CA PHE A 75 30.70 -6.06 -38.20
C PHE A 75 29.73 -7.21 -38.45
N PHE A 76 29.33 -7.95 -37.40
CA PHE A 76 28.36 -9.03 -37.54
C PHE A 76 26.95 -8.52 -37.87
N LEU A 77 26.50 -7.42 -37.28
CA LEU A 77 25.19 -6.82 -37.61
C LEU A 77 25.18 -6.22 -39.03
N GLY A 78 26.33 -5.80 -39.58
CA GLY A 78 26.50 -5.47 -41.00
C GLY A 78 26.47 -6.69 -41.94
N ARG A 79 26.74 -7.90 -41.44
CA ARG A 79 26.58 -9.18 -42.17
C ARG A 79 25.19 -9.81 -42.03
N ALA A 80 24.33 -9.31 -41.15
CA ALA A 80 23.01 -9.90 -40.96
C ALA A 80 22.06 -9.48 -42.09
N VAL A 81 21.46 -10.46 -42.78
CA VAL A 81 20.52 -10.26 -43.89
C VAL A 81 19.27 -11.11 -43.67
N LEU A 82 18.08 -10.56 -43.90
CA LEU A 82 16.79 -11.26 -43.87
C LEU A 82 16.32 -11.56 -45.30
N LEU A 83 15.70 -12.74 -45.50
CA LEU A 83 15.11 -13.15 -46.77
C LEU A 83 16.06 -13.05 -47.99
N GLY A 84 17.36 -13.20 -47.77
CA GLY A 84 18.40 -13.11 -48.80
C GLY A 84 18.78 -11.69 -49.27
N GLU A 85 17.90 -10.69 -49.11
CA GLU A 85 18.12 -9.33 -49.68
C GLU A 85 18.09 -8.16 -48.68
N LEU A 86 17.40 -8.30 -47.53
CA LEU A 86 17.11 -7.17 -46.63
C LEU A 86 18.19 -7.00 -45.56
N SER A 87 18.81 -5.83 -45.46
CA SER A 87 19.99 -5.53 -44.62
C SER A 87 19.77 -4.53 -43.45
N PRO A 88 18.64 -4.57 -42.69
CA PRO A 88 18.28 -3.49 -41.77
C PRO A 88 19.15 -3.38 -40.50
N PHE A 89 19.79 -4.47 -40.06
CA PHE A 89 20.43 -4.56 -38.74
C PHE A 89 21.61 -3.58 -38.57
N GLY A 90 22.51 -3.49 -39.56
CA GLY A 90 23.73 -2.68 -39.48
C GLY A 90 23.45 -1.18 -39.31
N VAL A 91 22.52 -0.64 -40.11
CA VAL A 91 22.07 0.76 -39.98
C VAL A 91 21.43 1.00 -38.60
N SER A 92 20.54 0.10 -38.19
CA SER A 92 19.80 0.21 -36.93
C SER A 92 20.72 0.23 -35.71
N PHE A 93 21.71 -0.66 -35.69
CA PHE A 93 22.69 -0.74 -34.61
C PHE A 93 23.59 0.49 -34.53
N LEU A 94 24.10 0.96 -35.67
CA LEU A 94 24.93 2.17 -35.71
C LEU A 94 24.16 3.40 -35.19
N CYS A 95 22.90 3.54 -35.61
CA CYS A 95 22.04 4.66 -35.22
C CYS A 95 21.68 4.63 -33.73
N ALA A 96 21.41 3.45 -33.17
CA ALA A 96 21.21 3.28 -31.73
C ALA A 96 22.50 3.56 -30.93
N ALA A 97 23.63 2.97 -31.32
CA ALA A 97 24.90 3.10 -30.60
C ALA A 97 25.48 4.52 -30.63
N THR A 98 25.31 5.26 -31.73
CA THR A 98 25.75 6.66 -31.83
C THR A 98 24.82 7.64 -31.09
N TRP A 99 23.56 7.25 -30.87
CA TRP A 99 22.71 7.95 -29.91
C TRP A 99 23.20 7.74 -28.47
N THR A 100 23.42 6.49 -28.03
CA THR A 100 23.75 6.16 -26.63
C THR A 100 25.18 6.51 -26.23
N PHE A 101 26.18 6.09 -26.99
CA PHE A 101 27.61 6.26 -26.66
C PHE A 101 28.27 7.46 -27.34
N GLY A 102 27.62 8.06 -28.35
CA GLY A 102 28.07 9.29 -28.99
C GLY A 102 28.73 9.12 -30.36
N ALA A 103 29.31 10.21 -30.87
CA ALA A 103 29.83 10.31 -32.23
C ALA A 103 31.13 9.50 -32.42
N MET A 104 31.01 8.28 -32.95
CA MET A 104 32.15 7.38 -33.17
C MET A 104 32.22 6.91 -34.63
N PRO A 105 33.30 7.19 -35.37
CA PRO A 105 33.41 6.80 -36.79
C PRO A 105 33.83 5.33 -36.99
N LEU A 106 34.45 4.68 -35.99
CA LEU A 106 34.94 3.30 -36.14
C LEU A 106 33.82 2.26 -36.34
N PRO A 107 32.69 2.28 -35.61
CA PRO A 107 31.55 1.40 -35.89
C PRO A 107 30.92 1.62 -37.28
N VAL A 108 31.01 2.83 -37.86
CA VAL A 108 30.55 3.09 -39.23
C VAL A 108 31.35 2.24 -40.22
N LEU A 109 32.68 2.22 -40.06
CA LEU A 109 33.57 1.44 -40.89
C LEU A 109 33.37 -0.07 -40.68
N SER A 110 33.12 -0.53 -39.45
CA SER A 110 32.92 -1.97 -39.20
C SER A 110 31.61 -2.49 -39.80
N VAL A 111 30.53 -1.71 -39.78
CA VAL A 111 29.26 -2.06 -40.46
C VAL A 111 29.45 -2.14 -41.98
N ILE A 112 30.15 -1.17 -42.59
CA ILE A 112 30.43 -1.18 -44.04
C ILE A 112 31.32 -2.35 -44.44
N LEU A 113 32.35 -2.68 -43.64
CA LEU A 113 33.16 -3.89 -43.83
C LEU A 113 32.32 -5.17 -43.69
N GLY A 114 31.33 -5.19 -42.79
CA GLY A 114 30.36 -6.29 -42.71
C GLY A 114 29.57 -6.45 -44.00
N LEU A 115 28.93 -5.37 -44.46
CA LEU A 115 28.12 -5.33 -45.70
C LEU A 115 28.92 -5.77 -46.94
N PHE A 116 30.19 -5.35 -47.05
CA PHE A 116 31.08 -5.70 -48.17
C PHE A 116 31.33 -7.21 -48.29
N THR A 117 31.28 -7.95 -47.19
CA THR A 117 31.57 -9.40 -47.19
C THR A 117 30.38 -10.30 -47.57
N ILE A 118 29.24 -9.72 -47.94
CA ILE A 118 28.02 -10.43 -48.37
C ILE A 118 27.31 -9.74 -49.54
N THR A 119 27.15 -8.41 -49.49
CA THR A 119 26.43 -7.66 -50.53
C THR A 119 27.39 -7.17 -51.62
N GLY A 120 26.93 -7.23 -52.88
CA GLY A 120 27.67 -6.74 -54.05
C GLY A 120 26.90 -5.67 -54.83
N GLY A 121 27.54 -5.14 -55.88
CA GLY A 121 26.92 -4.23 -56.84
C GLY A 121 26.25 -3.00 -56.19
N VAL A 122 25.07 -2.62 -56.69
CA VAL A 122 24.34 -1.43 -56.22
C VAL A 122 23.65 -1.65 -54.86
N GLN A 123 23.42 -2.90 -54.45
CA GLN A 123 22.91 -3.22 -53.11
C GLN A 123 23.93 -2.84 -52.03
N PHE A 124 25.22 -3.14 -52.25
CA PHE A 124 26.30 -2.68 -51.38
C PHE A 124 26.39 -1.14 -51.30
N TRP A 125 26.34 -0.45 -52.45
CA TRP A 125 26.43 1.02 -52.48
C TRP A 125 25.23 1.70 -51.84
N SER A 126 24.01 1.22 -52.06
CA SER A 126 22.80 1.78 -51.46
C SER A 126 22.74 1.54 -49.94
N SER A 127 23.11 0.34 -49.45
CA SER A 127 23.20 0.08 -48.01
C SER A 127 24.40 0.79 -47.34
N SER A 128 25.51 1.02 -48.05
CA SER A 128 26.60 1.86 -47.52
C SER A 128 26.21 3.34 -47.46
N ALA A 129 25.43 3.83 -48.43
CA ALA A 129 24.90 5.18 -48.43
C ALA A 129 23.89 5.43 -47.30
N THR A 130 23.01 4.48 -46.97
CA THR A 130 22.11 4.60 -45.80
C THR A 130 22.88 4.63 -44.49
N VAL A 131 23.90 3.79 -44.33
CA VAL A 131 24.79 3.79 -43.15
C VAL A 131 25.45 5.16 -42.93
N MET A 132 26.01 5.77 -43.99
CA MET A 132 26.61 7.11 -43.89
C MET A 132 25.57 8.21 -43.68
N ALA A 133 24.46 8.20 -44.43
CA ALA A 133 23.41 9.22 -44.32
C ALA A 133 22.78 9.24 -42.91
N GLY A 134 22.45 8.06 -42.36
CA GLY A 134 21.93 7.93 -40.99
C GLY A 134 22.90 8.51 -39.95
N PHE A 135 24.20 8.23 -40.09
CA PHE A 135 25.24 8.79 -39.21
C PHE A 135 25.27 10.32 -39.24
N PHE A 136 25.43 10.94 -40.41
CA PHE A 136 25.54 12.41 -40.52
C PHE A 136 24.24 13.15 -40.13
N ILE A 137 23.08 12.56 -40.44
CA ILE A 137 21.79 13.13 -40.05
C ILE A 137 21.59 13.04 -38.53
N LEU A 138 21.97 11.94 -37.88
CA LEU A 138 21.91 11.83 -36.42
C LEU A 138 22.82 12.84 -35.71
N LEU A 139 24.04 13.06 -36.22
CA LEU A 139 24.93 14.09 -35.67
C LEU A 139 24.31 15.50 -35.72
N SER A 140 23.55 15.79 -36.78
CA SER A 140 22.87 17.08 -36.98
C SER A 140 21.63 17.23 -36.11
N VAL A 141 20.84 16.17 -35.96
CA VAL A 141 19.53 16.16 -35.27
C VAL A 141 19.67 16.03 -33.74
N LYS A 142 20.78 15.47 -33.23
CA LYS A 142 20.95 15.15 -31.80
C LYS A 142 20.73 16.31 -30.83
N SER A 143 20.96 17.55 -31.25
CA SER A 143 20.78 18.75 -30.40
C SER A 143 19.34 19.30 -30.33
N GLN A 144 18.38 18.71 -31.06
CA GLN A 144 17.03 19.28 -31.24
C GLN A 144 15.88 18.35 -30.81
N VAL A 145 16.16 17.17 -30.26
CA VAL A 145 15.16 16.11 -30.02
C VAL A 145 14.86 15.90 -28.53
N ASN A 146 13.64 16.26 -28.12
CA ASN A 146 13.14 16.05 -26.75
C ASN A 146 12.59 14.64 -26.48
N ARG A 147 12.36 13.80 -27.51
CA ARG A 147 11.82 12.43 -27.37
C ARG A 147 12.59 11.42 -28.26
N PRO A 148 13.75 10.92 -27.81
CA PRO A 148 14.64 10.13 -28.64
C PRO A 148 14.09 8.76 -29.05
N TRP A 149 13.30 8.13 -28.17
CA TRP A 149 12.80 6.76 -28.38
C TRP A 149 11.90 6.60 -29.61
N LEU A 150 11.21 7.67 -30.05
CA LEU A 150 10.38 7.66 -31.25
C LEU A 150 11.06 8.36 -32.44
N ALA A 151 11.79 9.45 -32.17
CA ALA A 151 12.41 10.25 -33.22
C ALA A 151 13.56 9.52 -33.94
N VAL A 152 14.42 8.79 -33.20
CA VAL A 152 15.57 8.11 -33.81
C VAL A 152 15.13 6.94 -34.73
N PRO A 153 14.21 6.05 -34.34
CA PRO A 153 13.59 5.09 -35.26
C PRO A 153 12.97 5.73 -36.52
N GLY A 154 12.25 6.84 -36.36
CA GLY A 154 11.64 7.56 -37.49
C GLY A 154 12.67 8.11 -38.48
N VAL A 155 13.76 8.69 -37.98
CA VAL A 155 14.89 9.15 -38.81
C VAL A 155 15.53 7.98 -39.57
N VAL A 156 15.74 6.82 -38.93
CA VAL A 156 16.31 5.64 -39.60
C VAL A 156 15.38 5.12 -40.71
N ALA A 157 14.08 4.98 -40.45
CA ALA A 157 13.14 4.51 -41.45
C ALA A 157 13.08 5.46 -42.68
N VAL A 158 12.95 6.78 -42.44
CA VAL A 158 12.86 7.77 -43.52
C VAL A 158 14.17 7.87 -44.32
N THR A 159 15.34 7.84 -43.66
CA THR A 159 16.65 7.87 -44.35
C THR A 159 16.92 6.59 -45.14
N MET A 160 16.48 5.43 -44.63
CA MET A 160 16.59 4.17 -45.37
C MET A 160 15.70 4.16 -46.61
N LEU A 161 14.43 4.53 -46.46
CA LEU A 161 13.45 4.55 -47.56
C LEU A 161 13.89 5.52 -48.67
N THR A 162 14.22 6.77 -48.32
CA THR A 162 14.59 7.82 -49.29
C THR A 162 15.84 7.44 -50.10
N VAL A 163 16.93 7.02 -49.45
CA VAL A 163 18.16 6.63 -50.16
C VAL A 163 17.92 5.43 -51.06
N LYS A 164 17.27 4.36 -50.56
CA LYS A 164 16.96 3.16 -51.38
C LYS A 164 16.09 3.53 -52.58
N SER A 165 15.05 4.34 -52.41
CA SER A 165 14.19 4.80 -53.50
C SER A 165 14.95 5.58 -54.58
N VAL A 166 15.94 6.41 -54.22
CA VAL A 166 16.79 7.13 -55.18
C VAL A 166 17.65 6.16 -56.00
N PHE A 167 18.30 5.18 -55.35
CA PHE A 167 19.09 4.18 -56.07
C PHE A 167 18.23 3.32 -57.01
N ILE A 168 17.03 2.90 -56.57
CA ILE A 168 16.07 2.16 -57.41
C ILE A 168 15.63 3.00 -58.62
N SER A 169 15.35 4.30 -58.42
CA SER A 169 14.97 5.22 -59.50
C SER A 169 16.03 5.31 -60.60
N VAL A 170 17.32 5.24 -60.23
CA VAL A 170 18.47 5.31 -61.16
C VAL A 170 18.70 3.99 -61.90
N GLN A 171 18.39 2.84 -61.29
CA GLN A 171 18.55 1.53 -61.93
C GLN A 171 17.38 1.15 -62.85
N GLY A 172 16.17 1.64 -62.56
CA GLY A 172 14.95 1.34 -63.31
C GLY A 172 13.76 1.14 -62.35
N PRO A 173 12.68 1.94 -62.46
CA PRO A 173 11.59 1.92 -61.50
C PRO A 173 10.69 0.68 -61.68
N ALA A 174 11.02 -0.41 -60.99
CA ALA A 174 10.18 -1.59 -60.83
C ALA A 174 9.46 -1.58 -59.47
N LEU A 175 8.24 -2.12 -59.41
CA LEU A 175 7.40 -2.08 -58.19
C LEU A 175 8.02 -2.89 -57.03
N TYR A 176 8.61 -4.05 -57.32
CA TYR A 176 9.12 -4.98 -56.30
C TYR A 176 10.25 -4.38 -55.43
N PRO A 177 11.31 -3.76 -55.99
CA PRO A 177 12.32 -3.06 -55.19
C PRO A 177 11.77 -1.96 -54.25
N TYR A 178 10.71 -1.24 -54.64
CA TYR A 178 10.09 -0.25 -53.75
C TYR A 178 9.35 -0.91 -52.58
N ILE A 179 8.71 -2.06 -52.82
CA ILE A 179 8.07 -2.86 -51.77
C ILE A 179 9.12 -3.42 -50.80
N THR A 180 10.22 -4.00 -51.31
CA THR A 180 11.30 -4.55 -50.45
C THR A 180 12.02 -3.44 -49.67
N ALA A 181 12.32 -2.29 -50.28
CA ALA A 181 12.85 -1.12 -49.57
C ALA A 181 11.88 -0.58 -48.49
N GLY A 182 10.57 -0.63 -48.77
CA GLY A 182 9.52 -0.35 -47.78
C GLY A 182 9.64 -1.25 -46.55
N PHE A 183 9.65 -2.57 -46.74
CA PHE A 183 9.86 -3.53 -45.65
C PHE A 183 11.20 -3.33 -44.93
N GLU A 184 12.30 -3.12 -45.67
CA GLU A 184 13.63 -2.87 -45.10
C GLU A 184 13.61 -1.66 -44.14
N SER A 185 12.95 -0.56 -44.53
CA SER A 185 12.82 0.65 -43.73
C SER A 185 11.98 0.47 -42.45
N VAL A 186 10.90 -0.32 -42.52
CA VAL A 186 10.06 -0.65 -41.35
C VAL A 186 10.82 -1.53 -40.36
N PHE A 187 11.49 -2.58 -40.85
CA PHE A 187 12.34 -3.42 -39.99
C PHE A 187 13.48 -2.61 -39.36
N ALA A 188 14.11 -1.69 -40.09
CA ALA A 188 15.16 -0.85 -39.53
C ALA A 188 14.66 0.12 -38.46
N GLY A 189 13.47 0.70 -38.63
CA GLY A 189 12.81 1.49 -37.57
C GLY A 189 12.58 0.68 -36.30
N VAL A 190 11.95 -0.49 -36.42
CA VAL A 190 11.66 -1.38 -35.26
C VAL A 190 12.93 -1.87 -34.58
N LEU A 191 13.93 -2.32 -35.33
CA LEU A 191 15.22 -2.75 -34.77
C LEU A 191 15.96 -1.61 -34.07
N THR A 192 15.90 -0.38 -34.60
CA THR A 192 16.49 0.81 -33.96
C THR A 192 15.85 1.07 -32.59
N PHE A 193 14.54 0.93 -32.46
CA PHE A 193 13.82 1.08 -31.18
C PHE A 193 14.28 0.02 -30.15
N LEU A 194 14.31 -1.26 -30.55
CA LEU A 194 14.75 -2.35 -29.68
C LEU A 194 16.23 -2.21 -29.27
N TYR A 195 17.10 -1.76 -30.17
CA TYR A 195 18.53 -1.55 -29.88
C TYR A 195 18.79 -0.32 -29.00
N LEU A 196 17.95 0.72 -29.06
CA LEU A 196 18.00 1.82 -28.09
C LEU A 196 17.64 1.34 -26.68
N GLN A 197 16.64 0.47 -26.53
CA GLN A 197 16.33 -0.15 -25.23
C GLN A 197 17.45 -1.08 -24.75
N ALA A 198 18.04 -1.89 -25.63
CA ALA A 198 19.11 -2.81 -25.28
C ALA A 198 20.42 -2.10 -24.86
N LEU A 199 20.77 -0.96 -25.47
CA LEU A 199 22.04 -0.28 -25.26
C LEU A 199 22.02 0.84 -24.19
N THR A 200 20.85 1.37 -23.82
CA THR A 200 20.75 2.46 -22.83
C THR A 200 21.15 2.09 -21.39
N PRO A 201 20.92 0.86 -20.88
CA PRO A 201 21.40 0.47 -19.54
C PRO A 201 22.94 0.47 -19.45
N PHE A 202 23.61 -0.08 -20.47
CA PHE A 202 25.07 -0.10 -20.56
C PHE A 202 25.67 1.31 -20.58
N ALA A 203 25.11 2.20 -21.39
CA ALA A 203 25.58 3.59 -21.52
C ALA A 203 25.39 4.44 -20.24
N ARG A 204 24.54 4.01 -19.30
CA ARG A 204 24.31 4.69 -18.02
C ARG A 204 25.07 4.07 -16.85
N GLY A 205 25.79 2.96 -17.06
CA GLY A 205 26.44 2.20 -15.99
C GLY A 205 25.48 1.56 -14.98
N SER A 206 24.16 1.60 -15.20
CA SER A 206 23.14 1.15 -14.25
C SER A 206 22.91 -0.37 -14.29
N LEU A 207 23.95 -1.15 -14.61
CA LEU A 207 23.89 -2.60 -14.84
C LEU A 207 23.67 -3.41 -13.54
N HIS A 208 23.65 -2.74 -12.39
CA HIS A 208 23.31 -3.32 -11.07
C HIS A 208 21.87 -3.04 -10.62
N ARG A 209 21.03 -2.37 -11.43
CA ARG A 209 19.57 -2.38 -11.24
C ARG A 209 18.95 -3.56 -11.99
N THR A 210 17.82 -4.05 -11.48
CA THR A 210 17.04 -5.15 -12.07
C THR A 210 16.66 -4.84 -13.51
N MET A 211 16.78 -5.84 -14.40
CA MET A 211 16.43 -5.69 -15.81
C MET A 211 14.99 -6.12 -16.01
N SER A 212 14.15 -5.27 -16.62
CA SER A 212 12.79 -5.68 -16.98
C SER A 212 12.83 -6.78 -18.04
N GLY A 213 11.84 -7.67 -18.06
CA GLY A 213 11.74 -8.73 -19.07
C GLY A 213 11.75 -8.20 -20.52
N GLU A 214 11.25 -6.98 -20.72
CA GLU A 214 11.30 -6.25 -22.00
C GLU A 214 12.73 -5.89 -22.40
N THR A 215 13.54 -5.37 -21.47
CA THR A 215 14.96 -5.07 -21.74
C THR A 215 15.79 -6.34 -21.98
N ALA A 216 15.49 -7.43 -21.27
CA ALA A 216 16.09 -8.75 -21.52
C ALA A 216 15.71 -9.28 -22.92
N PHE A 217 14.45 -9.14 -23.34
CA PHE A 217 14.02 -9.48 -24.70
C PHE A 217 14.72 -8.62 -25.76
N CYS A 218 14.85 -7.31 -25.55
CA CYS A 218 15.58 -6.42 -26.47
C CYS A 218 17.06 -6.82 -26.60
N PHE A 219 17.70 -7.24 -25.51
CA PHE A 219 19.07 -7.77 -25.53
C PHE A 219 19.16 -9.10 -26.29
N LEU A 220 18.19 -10.02 -26.12
CA LEU A 220 18.12 -11.26 -26.91
C LEU A 220 17.95 -11.00 -28.41
N VAL A 221 17.17 -9.98 -28.81
CA VAL A 221 17.03 -9.57 -30.23
C VAL A 221 18.33 -9.00 -30.80
N LEU A 222 19.10 -8.24 -30.01
CA LEU A 222 20.44 -7.77 -30.40
C LEU A 222 21.42 -8.93 -30.57
N LEU A 223 21.43 -9.87 -29.62
CA LEU A 223 22.27 -11.07 -29.67
C LEU A 223 21.91 -11.97 -30.85
N ALA A 224 20.61 -12.17 -31.15
CA ALA A 224 20.15 -12.95 -32.30
C ALA A 224 20.50 -12.30 -33.65
N GLY A 225 20.54 -10.96 -33.73
CA GLY A 225 21.06 -10.24 -34.90
C GLY A 225 22.55 -10.50 -35.13
N ILE A 226 23.37 -10.49 -34.07
CA ILE A 226 24.80 -10.85 -34.14
C ILE A 226 24.95 -12.31 -34.59
N ILE A 227 24.13 -13.23 -34.07
CA ILE A 227 24.12 -14.65 -34.48
C ILE A 227 23.78 -14.78 -35.97
N ALA A 228 22.77 -14.08 -36.48
CA ALA A 228 22.44 -14.09 -37.92
C ALA A 228 23.63 -13.63 -38.79
N GLY A 229 24.41 -12.64 -38.32
CA GLY A 229 25.64 -12.17 -38.93
C GLY A 229 26.79 -13.19 -39.04
N THR A 230 26.75 -14.28 -38.25
CA THR A 230 27.70 -15.41 -38.38
C THR A 230 27.35 -16.37 -39.52
N GLY A 231 26.24 -16.12 -40.25
CA GLY A 231 25.85 -16.87 -41.43
C GLY A 231 26.95 -16.94 -42.50
N GLY A 232 27.00 -18.07 -43.22
CA GLY A 232 28.05 -18.38 -44.19
C GLY A 232 29.33 -19.00 -43.58
N LEU A 233 29.47 -19.04 -42.26
CA LEU A 233 30.56 -19.75 -41.58
C LEU A 233 30.12 -21.17 -41.18
N ALA A 234 30.43 -22.13 -42.05
CA ALA A 234 30.21 -23.56 -41.82
C ALA A 234 31.48 -24.36 -42.13
N TYR A 235 31.65 -25.48 -41.43
CA TYR A 235 32.69 -26.47 -41.69
C TYR A 235 32.01 -27.84 -41.84
N GLU A 236 32.09 -28.43 -43.03
CA GLU A 236 31.33 -29.63 -43.40
C GLU A 236 29.84 -29.48 -43.08
N THR A 237 29.29 -30.27 -42.14
CA THR A 237 27.88 -30.23 -41.70
C THR A 237 27.62 -29.38 -40.45
N VAL A 238 28.65 -28.71 -39.91
CA VAL A 238 28.54 -27.93 -38.66
C VAL A 238 28.55 -26.43 -38.97
N THR A 239 27.47 -25.72 -38.67
CA THR A 239 27.41 -24.26 -38.79
C THR A 239 27.81 -23.59 -37.48
N LEU A 240 28.66 -22.56 -37.55
CA LEU A 240 29.04 -21.76 -36.38
C LEU A 240 27.80 -21.12 -35.73
N ARG A 241 26.86 -20.68 -36.58
CA ARG A 241 25.55 -20.15 -36.20
C ARG A 241 24.78 -21.14 -35.32
N GLY A 242 24.64 -22.38 -35.76
CA GLY A 242 23.90 -23.42 -35.04
C GLY A 242 24.49 -23.76 -33.68
N VAL A 243 25.82 -23.78 -33.57
CA VAL A 243 26.53 -23.96 -32.28
C VAL A 243 26.24 -22.79 -31.33
N ILE A 244 26.43 -21.54 -31.79
CA ILE A 244 26.20 -20.36 -30.95
C ILE A 244 24.72 -20.23 -30.56
N SER A 245 23.79 -20.48 -31.48
CA SER A 245 22.35 -20.50 -31.21
C SER A 245 22.01 -21.41 -30.03
N ARG A 246 22.46 -22.67 -30.08
CA ARG A 246 22.17 -23.66 -29.03
C ARG A 246 22.86 -23.34 -27.70
N PHE A 247 24.09 -22.83 -27.73
CA PHE A 247 24.81 -22.38 -26.54
C PHE A 247 24.08 -21.21 -25.82
N VAL A 248 23.54 -20.25 -26.57
CA VAL A 248 22.75 -19.14 -26.01
C VAL A 248 21.43 -19.62 -25.41
N ILE A 249 20.75 -20.59 -26.03
CA ILE A 249 19.53 -21.19 -25.47
C ILE A 249 19.83 -21.96 -24.17
N LEU A 250 20.92 -22.72 -24.12
CA LEU A 250 21.39 -23.40 -22.90
C LEU A 250 21.68 -22.41 -21.75
N LEU A 251 22.30 -21.27 -22.04
CA LEU A 251 22.50 -20.20 -21.05
C LEU A 251 21.17 -19.58 -20.58
N GLY A 252 20.26 -19.24 -21.50
CA GLY A 252 18.95 -18.66 -21.17
C GLY A 252 18.05 -19.60 -20.34
N ALA A 253 18.11 -20.90 -20.63
CA ALA A 253 17.45 -21.94 -19.85
C ALA A 253 18.03 -22.08 -18.43
N LEU A 254 19.37 -21.99 -18.29
CA LEU A 254 20.04 -22.06 -16.98
C LEU A 254 19.79 -20.83 -16.10
N THR A 255 19.76 -19.63 -16.68
CA THR A 255 19.53 -18.39 -15.92
C THR A 255 18.06 -18.20 -15.58
N GLY A 256 17.18 -18.25 -16.59
CA GLY A 256 15.79 -17.86 -16.45
C GLY A 256 14.78 -19.02 -16.41
N GLY A 257 15.18 -20.28 -16.60
CA GLY A 257 14.27 -21.42 -16.58
C GLY A 257 13.41 -21.55 -17.84
N ALA A 258 12.34 -22.33 -17.76
CA ALA A 258 11.55 -22.77 -18.92
C ALA A 258 11.04 -21.60 -19.79
N GLY A 259 10.51 -20.52 -19.19
CA GLY A 259 9.99 -19.37 -19.93
C GLY A 259 11.07 -18.60 -20.70
N VAL A 260 12.24 -18.40 -20.09
CA VAL A 260 13.36 -17.70 -20.75
C VAL A 260 14.08 -18.60 -21.75
N GLY A 261 14.17 -19.91 -21.48
CA GLY A 261 14.60 -20.91 -22.46
C GLY A 261 13.70 -20.90 -23.71
N ALA A 262 12.38 -20.87 -23.52
CA ALA A 262 11.40 -20.75 -24.61
C ALA A 262 11.57 -19.45 -25.41
N ALA A 263 11.60 -18.29 -24.74
CA ALA A 263 11.74 -16.99 -25.39
C ALA A 263 13.07 -16.85 -26.13
N THR A 264 14.16 -17.34 -25.54
CA THR A 264 15.48 -17.39 -26.19
C THR A 264 15.44 -18.30 -27.42
N GLY A 265 14.85 -19.49 -27.29
CA GLY A 265 14.67 -20.43 -28.40
C GLY A 265 13.84 -19.86 -29.56
N ALA A 266 12.78 -19.11 -29.26
CA ALA A 266 11.96 -18.45 -30.25
C ALA A 266 12.72 -17.33 -30.98
N VAL A 267 13.35 -16.40 -30.25
CA VAL A 267 14.08 -15.26 -30.86
C VAL A 267 15.30 -15.72 -31.65
N VAL A 268 16.08 -16.67 -31.12
CA VAL A 268 17.28 -17.24 -31.75
C VAL A 268 16.92 -18.24 -32.86
N GLY A 269 15.68 -18.76 -32.88
CA GLY A 269 15.12 -19.51 -34.01
C GLY A 269 14.64 -18.61 -35.15
N VAL A 270 13.81 -17.60 -34.86
CA VAL A 270 13.15 -16.75 -35.87
C VAL A 270 14.14 -15.89 -36.65
N ILE A 271 14.93 -15.06 -35.96
CA ILE A 271 15.75 -14.03 -36.62
C ILE A 271 16.79 -14.66 -37.59
N PRO A 272 17.54 -15.71 -37.18
CA PRO A 272 18.42 -16.44 -38.10
C PRO A 272 17.66 -17.40 -39.05
N GLY A 273 16.48 -17.90 -38.69
CA GLY A 273 15.66 -18.77 -39.55
C GLY A 273 15.22 -18.05 -40.83
N LEU A 274 14.68 -16.83 -40.67
CA LEU A 274 14.26 -15.94 -41.76
C LEU A 274 15.43 -15.49 -42.68
N ALA A 275 16.67 -15.62 -42.23
CA ALA A 275 17.85 -15.23 -43.00
C ALA A 275 18.28 -16.28 -44.06
N PHE A 276 17.92 -17.56 -43.90
CA PHE A 276 18.47 -18.67 -44.70
C PHE A 276 17.41 -19.66 -45.23
N VAL A 277 16.16 -19.22 -45.38
CA VAL A 277 15.06 -20.03 -45.97
C VAL A 277 14.85 -21.38 -45.26
N VAL A 278 15.04 -21.41 -43.93
CA VAL A 278 14.90 -22.64 -43.14
C VAL A 278 13.49 -22.74 -42.57
N ALA A 279 12.92 -23.94 -42.56
CA ALA A 279 11.52 -24.16 -42.21
C ALA A 279 11.16 -23.64 -40.79
N PRO A 280 9.92 -23.15 -40.56
CA PRO A 280 9.44 -22.70 -39.25
C PRO A 280 9.63 -23.71 -38.10
N VAL A 281 9.79 -24.99 -38.46
CA VAL A 281 10.12 -26.10 -37.57
C VAL A 281 11.32 -25.81 -36.66
N ILE A 282 12.36 -25.08 -37.10
CA ILE A 282 13.50 -24.74 -36.23
C ILE A 282 13.09 -23.81 -35.08
N VAL A 283 12.11 -22.92 -35.28
CA VAL A 283 11.57 -22.06 -34.22
C VAL A 283 10.91 -22.93 -33.15
N GLY A 284 10.11 -23.90 -33.56
CA GLY A 284 9.52 -24.91 -32.67
C GLY A 284 10.59 -25.73 -31.94
N ALA A 285 11.59 -26.22 -32.67
CA ALA A 285 12.70 -27.02 -32.14
C ALA A 285 13.44 -26.31 -31.01
N TYR A 286 13.91 -25.09 -31.26
CA TYR A 286 14.71 -24.33 -30.31
C TYR A 286 13.87 -23.84 -29.12
N SER A 287 12.61 -23.46 -29.34
CA SER A 287 11.68 -23.10 -28.26
C SER A 287 11.39 -24.29 -27.34
N PHE A 288 11.05 -25.45 -27.92
CA PHE A 288 10.75 -26.67 -27.16
C PHE A 288 11.96 -27.20 -26.39
N ALA A 289 13.13 -27.30 -27.03
CA ALA A 289 14.35 -27.70 -26.35
C ALA A 289 14.74 -26.71 -25.22
N GLY A 290 14.48 -25.42 -25.40
CA GLY A 290 14.63 -24.39 -24.36
C GLY A 290 13.66 -24.57 -23.16
N VAL A 291 12.40 -24.93 -23.42
CA VAL A 291 11.43 -25.29 -22.36
C VAL A 291 11.92 -26.50 -21.56
N VAL A 292 12.24 -27.61 -22.24
CA VAL A 292 12.63 -28.87 -21.57
C VAL A 292 13.92 -28.69 -20.76
N ALA A 293 14.92 -28.00 -21.32
CA ALA A 293 16.16 -27.66 -20.61
C ALA A 293 15.92 -26.74 -19.39
N GLY A 294 15.04 -25.75 -19.53
CA GLY A 294 14.75 -24.77 -18.49
C GLY A 294 13.85 -25.30 -17.36
N ALA A 295 13.00 -26.29 -17.65
CA ALA A 295 12.15 -26.95 -16.65
C ALA A 295 12.98 -27.76 -15.63
N VAL A 296 14.07 -28.40 -16.08
CA VAL A 296 14.94 -29.23 -15.23
C VAL A 296 16.08 -28.44 -14.55
N ARG A 297 16.09 -27.09 -14.64
CA ARG A 297 17.19 -26.25 -14.12
C ARG A 297 17.53 -26.49 -12.65
N ASN A 298 16.54 -26.86 -11.84
CA ASN A 298 16.68 -27.04 -10.39
C ASN A 298 17.58 -28.25 -10.04
N PHE A 299 17.76 -29.18 -10.99
CA PHE A 299 18.72 -30.30 -10.88
C PHE A 299 20.12 -29.95 -11.42
N GLY A 300 20.38 -28.66 -11.70
CA GLY A 300 21.70 -28.13 -12.00
C GLY A 300 22.16 -28.29 -13.46
N LYS A 301 23.42 -27.92 -13.69
CA LYS A 301 24.01 -27.72 -15.03
C LYS A 301 23.94 -28.96 -15.94
N LEU A 302 24.18 -30.15 -15.37
CA LEU A 302 24.11 -31.42 -16.10
C LEU A 302 22.67 -31.76 -16.52
N ALA A 303 21.68 -31.42 -15.70
CA ALA A 303 20.27 -31.64 -16.03
C ALA A 303 19.81 -30.72 -17.16
N VAL A 304 20.17 -29.43 -17.14
CA VAL A 304 19.87 -28.49 -18.25
C VAL A 304 20.45 -28.99 -19.58
N ALA A 305 21.69 -29.48 -19.56
CA ALA A 305 22.33 -30.10 -20.73
C ALA A 305 21.58 -31.36 -21.22
N GLY A 306 21.22 -32.27 -20.30
CA GLY A 306 20.46 -33.48 -20.62
C GLY A 306 19.06 -33.19 -21.17
N GLY A 307 18.34 -32.25 -20.55
CA GLY A 307 17.01 -31.80 -21.00
C GLY A 307 17.05 -31.14 -22.37
N PHE A 308 18.10 -30.37 -22.68
CA PHE A 308 18.28 -29.78 -24.01
C PHE A 308 18.53 -30.84 -25.08
N LEU A 309 19.42 -31.81 -24.81
CA LEU A 309 19.67 -32.95 -25.70
C LEU A 309 18.39 -33.76 -25.94
N LEU A 310 17.68 -34.12 -24.87
CA LEU A 310 16.43 -34.86 -24.92
C LEU A 310 15.32 -34.11 -25.68
N GLY A 311 15.20 -32.80 -25.50
CA GLY A 311 14.26 -31.96 -26.24
C GLY A 311 14.55 -31.89 -27.74
N ASN A 312 15.84 -31.83 -28.14
CA ASN A 312 16.22 -31.93 -29.55
C ASN A 312 15.91 -33.33 -30.11
N ILE A 313 16.29 -34.42 -29.40
CA ILE A 313 16.06 -35.81 -29.84
C ILE A 313 14.58 -36.13 -30.04
N ILE A 314 13.71 -35.74 -29.09
CA ILE A 314 12.25 -35.97 -29.21
C ILE A 314 11.69 -35.30 -30.45
N LEU A 315 12.06 -34.03 -30.70
CA LEU A 315 11.52 -33.29 -31.83
C LEU A 315 12.12 -33.75 -33.17
N THR A 316 13.37 -34.24 -33.17
CA THR A 316 13.97 -34.92 -34.33
C THR A 316 13.16 -36.15 -34.77
N ILE A 317 12.62 -36.94 -33.84
CA ILE A 317 11.76 -38.10 -34.15
C ILE A 317 10.43 -37.67 -34.78
N TYR A 318 9.94 -36.47 -34.45
CA TYR A 318 8.66 -35.94 -34.95
C TYR A 318 8.77 -35.25 -36.33
N VAL A 319 9.98 -35.00 -36.82
CA VAL A 319 10.24 -34.26 -38.07
C VAL A 319 11.01 -35.15 -39.05
N SER A 320 10.27 -35.97 -39.78
CA SER A 320 10.78 -37.06 -40.63
C SER A 320 11.61 -36.65 -41.87
N ASP A 321 11.98 -35.38 -42.01
CA ASP A 321 12.65 -34.81 -43.20
C ASP A 321 13.89 -33.95 -42.84
N TYR A 322 14.57 -34.28 -41.74
CA TYR A 322 15.88 -33.70 -41.41
C TYR A 322 17.00 -34.37 -42.23
N GLY A 323 17.19 -33.89 -43.45
CA GLY A 323 18.26 -34.34 -44.37
C GLY A 323 19.69 -34.23 -43.80
N ASP A 324 19.92 -33.40 -42.77
CA ASP A 324 21.19 -33.34 -42.03
C ASP A 324 21.02 -33.57 -40.51
N LEU A 325 20.47 -34.73 -40.16
CA LEU A 325 20.47 -35.26 -38.79
C LEU A 325 21.87 -35.25 -38.13
N LYS A 326 22.94 -35.44 -38.92
CA LYS A 326 24.32 -35.52 -38.40
C LYS A 326 24.84 -34.16 -37.96
N GLY A 327 24.66 -33.12 -38.79
CA GLY A 327 24.98 -31.74 -38.47
C GLY A 327 24.21 -31.26 -37.23
N VAL A 328 22.89 -31.52 -37.17
CA VAL A 328 22.06 -31.14 -36.01
C VAL A 328 22.57 -31.76 -34.70
N LEU A 329 22.91 -33.05 -34.69
CA LEU A 329 23.43 -33.72 -33.50
C LEU A 329 24.85 -33.24 -33.15
N ALA A 330 25.72 -33.03 -34.14
CA ALA A 330 27.07 -32.50 -33.92
C ALA A 330 27.06 -31.08 -33.35
N GLU A 331 26.27 -30.17 -33.92
CA GLU A 331 26.09 -28.81 -33.41
C GLU A 331 25.56 -28.80 -31.97
N THR A 332 24.62 -29.71 -31.65
CA THR A 332 24.04 -29.84 -30.30
C THR A 332 25.05 -30.39 -29.31
N ALA A 333 25.86 -31.38 -29.69
CA ALA A 333 26.93 -31.94 -28.86
C ALA A 333 28.04 -30.91 -28.59
N ILE A 334 28.49 -30.18 -29.61
CA ILE A 334 29.52 -29.13 -29.47
C ILE A 334 29.01 -27.98 -28.58
N ALA A 335 27.79 -27.49 -28.80
CA ALA A 335 27.18 -26.46 -27.95
C ALA A 335 27.04 -26.91 -26.49
N THR A 336 26.67 -28.18 -26.27
CA THR A 336 26.55 -28.77 -24.93
C THR A 336 27.91 -28.92 -24.26
N LEU A 337 28.96 -29.35 -24.98
CA LEU A 337 30.32 -29.44 -24.45
C LEU A 337 30.88 -28.06 -24.06
N LEU A 338 30.70 -27.05 -24.92
CA LEU A 338 31.08 -25.66 -24.63
C LEU A 338 30.33 -25.12 -23.41
N PHE A 339 29.03 -25.39 -23.31
CA PHE A 339 28.23 -25.05 -22.13
C PHE A 339 28.76 -25.74 -20.87
N LEU A 340 29.05 -27.04 -20.91
CA LEU A 340 29.59 -27.80 -19.76
C LEU A 340 30.98 -27.30 -19.31
N LEU A 341 31.86 -26.91 -20.24
CA LEU A 341 33.17 -26.33 -19.94
C LEU A 341 33.10 -24.86 -19.46
N PHE A 342 31.99 -24.14 -19.68
CA PHE A 342 31.85 -22.73 -19.30
C PHE A 342 31.93 -22.52 -17.77
N PRO A 343 32.84 -21.66 -17.25
CA PRO A 343 33.16 -21.61 -15.82
C PRO A 343 32.06 -21.02 -14.93
N ALA A 344 31.90 -21.56 -13.72
CA ALA A 344 30.81 -21.20 -12.78
C ALA A 344 30.80 -19.73 -12.37
N GLY A 345 31.96 -19.16 -11.99
CA GLY A 345 32.09 -17.75 -11.59
C GLY A 345 31.86 -16.72 -12.71
N LEU A 346 31.60 -17.17 -13.95
CA LEU A 346 31.08 -16.32 -15.03
C LEU A 346 29.56 -16.48 -15.19
N GLN A 347 28.99 -17.65 -14.87
CA GLN A 347 27.55 -17.89 -14.83
C GLN A 347 26.88 -17.12 -13.68
N GLU A 348 27.52 -17.06 -12.52
CA GLU A 348 27.04 -16.29 -11.36
C GLU A 348 26.97 -14.80 -11.69
N LYS A 349 28.03 -14.25 -12.29
CA LYS A 349 28.04 -12.86 -12.79
C LYS A 349 26.98 -12.61 -13.85
N ILE A 350 26.66 -13.58 -14.71
CA ILE A 350 25.56 -13.44 -15.67
C ILE A 350 24.19 -13.47 -14.97
N LYS A 351 24.01 -14.23 -13.88
CA LYS A 351 22.79 -14.19 -13.05
C LYS A 351 22.64 -12.86 -12.31
N GLU A 352 23.72 -12.34 -11.73
CA GLU A 352 23.77 -11.03 -11.05
C GLU A 352 23.39 -9.86 -11.97
N HIS A 353 23.70 -9.96 -13.27
CA HIS A 353 23.43 -8.91 -14.26
C HIS A 353 22.21 -9.21 -15.17
N LEU A 354 21.41 -10.24 -14.83
CA LEU A 354 20.15 -10.54 -15.54
C LEU A 354 18.96 -10.76 -14.57
N PRO A 355 18.67 -9.83 -13.63
CA PRO A 355 17.71 -10.09 -12.57
C PRO A 355 16.32 -9.57 -12.99
N GLY A 356 15.49 -10.49 -13.49
CA GLY A 356 14.09 -10.22 -13.80
C GLY A 356 13.51 -11.14 -14.89
N LEU A 357 12.86 -12.24 -14.48
CA LEU A 357 11.85 -12.97 -15.28
C LEU A 357 11.18 -14.13 -14.51
N ASN A 358 11.82 -14.67 -13.46
CA ASN A 358 11.14 -15.52 -12.49
C ASN A 358 10.47 -14.65 -11.43
N ARG A 359 9.13 -14.64 -11.41
CA ARG A 359 8.31 -14.15 -10.30
C ARG A 359 8.07 -15.26 -9.26
N GLU A 360 9.13 -15.96 -8.89
CA GLU A 360 9.25 -16.56 -7.57
C GLU A 360 9.95 -15.51 -6.69
N ALA A 361 9.48 -15.30 -5.46
CA ALA A 361 9.96 -14.22 -4.61
C ALA A 361 11.43 -14.45 -4.14
N VAL A 362 12.38 -13.98 -4.95
CA VAL A 362 13.74 -13.69 -4.47
C VAL A 362 13.62 -12.48 -3.55
N PRO A 363 14.00 -12.56 -2.25
CA PRO A 363 13.73 -11.49 -1.31
C PRO A 363 14.35 -10.16 -1.73
N THR A 364 13.51 -9.13 -1.87
CA THR A 364 13.92 -7.75 -1.57
C THR A 364 14.54 -7.77 -0.17
N ARG A 365 15.88 -7.69 -0.11
CA ARG A 365 16.82 -7.80 1.05
C ARG A 365 16.27 -8.65 2.22
N PRO A 366 16.92 -9.73 2.70
CA PRO A 366 16.34 -10.62 3.72
C PRO A 366 15.78 -9.92 4.98
N VAL A 367 16.27 -8.73 5.34
CA VAL A 367 15.64 -7.88 6.37
C VAL A 367 14.30 -7.27 5.93
N GLN A 368 14.17 -6.68 4.73
CA GLN A 368 12.93 -6.08 4.22
C GLN A 368 11.80 -7.11 4.08
N ASP A 369 12.04 -8.26 3.45
CA ASP A 369 10.99 -9.31 3.31
C ASP A 369 10.58 -9.92 4.66
N THR A 370 11.52 -10.02 5.61
CA THR A 370 11.19 -10.40 7.00
C THR A 370 10.36 -9.31 7.69
N ARG A 371 10.69 -8.03 7.49
CA ARG A 371 10.00 -6.90 8.16
C ARG A 371 8.62 -6.61 7.60
N LEU A 372 8.40 -6.82 6.30
CA LEU A 372 7.06 -6.86 5.70
C LEU A 372 6.23 -8.00 6.30
N ARG A 373 6.83 -9.17 6.53
CA ARG A 373 6.15 -10.27 7.25
C ARG A 373 5.88 -9.92 8.71
N GLU A 374 6.80 -9.29 9.44
CA GLU A 374 6.58 -8.82 10.81
C GLU A 374 5.41 -7.82 10.89
N LEU A 375 5.40 -6.79 10.02
CA LEU A 375 4.30 -5.82 9.94
C LEU A 375 2.95 -6.47 9.63
N THR A 376 2.92 -7.44 8.70
CA THR A 376 1.72 -8.21 8.37
C THR A 376 1.29 -9.11 9.54
N VAL A 377 2.22 -9.79 10.22
CA VAL A 377 1.95 -10.65 11.37
C VAL A 377 1.43 -9.85 12.56
N ASP A 378 1.99 -8.68 12.85
CA ASP A 378 1.50 -7.81 13.93
C ASP A 378 0.14 -7.19 13.59
N ARG A 379 -0.14 -6.84 12.32
CA ARG A 379 -1.50 -6.45 11.90
C ARG A 379 -2.49 -7.61 12.07
N ILE A 380 -2.14 -8.83 11.67
CA ILE A 380 -2.96 -10.04 11.86
C ILE A 380 -3.16 -10.35 13.36
N ARG A 381 -2.17 -10.12 14.23
CA ARG A 381 -2.31 -10.26 15.69
C ARG A 381 -3.30 -9.26 16.27
N ASN A 382 -3.19 -7.97 15.89
CA ASN A 382 -4.11 -6.94 16.33
C ASN A 382 -5.56 -7.27 15.91
N TRP A 383 -5.74 -7.82 14.70
CA TRP A 383 -7.02 -8.34 14.24
C TRP A 383 -7.52 -9.54 15.07
N ALA A 384 -6.64 -10.48 15.42
CA ALA A 384 -6.99 -11.61 16.27
C ALA A 384 -7.45 -11.19 17.69
N SER A 385 -6.93 -10.09 18.25
CA SER A 385 -7.49 -9.50 19.48
C SER A 385 -8.93 -8.99 19.29
N VAL A 386 -9.26 -8.35 18.17
CA VAL A 386 -10.64 -7.92 17.87
C VAL A 386 -11.58 -9.12 17.79
N PHE A 387 -11.17 -10.22 17.14
CA PHE A 387 -11.97 -11.46 17.11
C PHE A 387 -12.16 -12.11 18.49
N ASN A 388 -11.19 -11.96 19.41
CA ASN A 388 -11.34 -12.42 20.79
C ASN A 388 -12.31 -11.55 21.61
N GLU A 389 -12.28 -10.22 21.47
CA GLU A 389 -13.24 -9.34 22.16
C GLU A 389 -14.66 -9.43 21.58
N LEU A 390 -14.80 -9.69 20.27
CA LEU A 390 -16.05 -10.13 19.66
C LEU A 390 -16.59 -11.38 20.37
N SER A 391 -15.78 -12.45 20.44
CA SER A 391 -16.15 -13.72 21.07
C SER A 391 -16.59 -13.55 22.52
N ARG A 392 -15.81 -12.80 23.33
CA ARG A 392 -16.14 -12.45 24.72
C ARG A 392 -17.44 -11.66 24.84
N SER A 393 -17.69 -10.74 23.92
CA SER A 393 -18.93 -9.94 23.90
C SER A 393 -20.16 -10.81 23.65
N PHE A 394 -20.07 -11.79 22.74
CA PHE A 394 -21.14 -12.77 22.49
C PHE A 394 -21.35 -13.72 23.68
N GLU A 395 -20.27 -14.25 24.27
CA GLU A 395 -20.34 -15.14 25.44
C GLU A 395 -20.98 -14.45 26.66
N GLN A 396 -20.76 -13.14 26.82
CA GLN A 396 -21.41 -12.37 27.87
C GLN A 396 -22.93 -12.19 27.62
N VAL A 397 -23.38 -12.09 26.37
CA VAL A 397 -24.82 -11.95 26.06
C VAL A 397 -25.56 -13.26 26.33
N SER A 398 -25.08 -14.39 25.83
CA SER A 398 -25.75 -15.69 26.01
C SER A 398 -25.88 -16.06 27.50
N THR A 399 -24.81 -15.89 28.27
CA THR A 399 -24.80 -16.15 29.72
C THR A 399 -25.73 -15.20 30.50
N THR A 400 -25.75 -13.90 30.16
CA THR A 400 -26.63 -12.93 30.84
C THR A 400 -28.12 -13.20 30.56
N VAL A 401 -28.48 -13.51 29.32
CA VAL A 401 -29.88 -13.81 28.94
C VAL A 401 -30.38 -15.07 29.65
N GLN A 402 -29.58 -16.15 29.68
CA GLN A 402 -30.00 -17.40 30.31
C GLN A 402 -30.15 -17.27 31.85
N GLN A 403 -29.26 -16.52 32.52
CA GLN A 403 -29.32 -16.39 33.99
C GLN A 403 -30.39 -15.41 34.49
N SER A 404 -30.79 -14.41 33.70
CA SER A 404 -31.74 -13.38 34.15
C SER A 404 -33.22 -13.79 34.03
N GLN A 405 -33.59 -14.61 33.03
CA GLN A 405 -35.00 -14.86 32.72
C GLN A 405 -35.69 -15.88 33.64
N GLU A 406 -35.04 -16.99 33.97
CA GLU A 406 -35.68 -18.09 34.73
C GLU A 406 -36.15 -17.66 36.13
N GLY A 407 -35.35 -16.83 36.82
CA GLY A 407 -35.69 -16.32 38.15
C GLY A 407 -36.75 -15.21 38.16
N GLN A 408 -36.71 -14.29 37.18
CA GLN A 408 -37.60 -13.12 37.18
C GLN A 408 -39.00 -13.40 36.62
N GLY A 409 -39.12 -14.32 35.65
CA GLY A 409 -40.38 -14.63 34.99
C GLY A 409 -41.48 -15.12 35.95
N LEU A 410 -41.13 -16.03 36.87
CA LEU A 410 -42.04 -16.53 37.90
C LEU A 410 -42.47 -15.44 38.89
N GLN A 411 -41.57 -14.52 39.25
CA GLN A 411 -41.88 -13.43 40.18
C GLN A 411 -42.83 -12.39 39.55
N GLN A 412 -42.68 -12.10 38.25
CA GLN A 412 -43.63 -11.30 37.49
C GLN A 412 -45.01 -12.00 37.39
N LEU A 413 -45.02 -13.32 37.20
CA LEU A 413 -46.25 -14.12 37.17
C LEU A 413 -47.03 -13.99 38.50
N PHE A 414 -46.37 -14.10 39.66
CA PHE A 414 -47.02 -13.89 40.96
C PHE A 414 -47.58 -12.47 41.13
N SER A 415 -46.87 -11.45 40.64
CA SER A 415 -47.37 -10.06 40.60
C SER A 415 -48.69 -9.98 39.81
N GLU A 416 -48.74 -10.54 38.60
CA GLU A 416 -49.92 -10.48 37.74
C GLU A 416 -51.10 -11.30 38.26
N VAL A 417 -50.85 -12.47 38.85
CA VAL A 417 -51.88 -13.26 39.55
C VAL A 417 -52.44 -12.48 40.75
N SER A 418 -51.57 -11.82 41.53
CA SER A 418 -51.98 -11.00 42.68
C SER A 418 -52.86 -9.82 42.26
N LYS A 419 -52.45 -9.04 41.24
CA LYS A 419 -53.25 -7.94 40.68
C LYS A 419 -54.62 -8.41 40.19
N LYS A 420 -54.66 -9.51 39.42
CA LYS A 420 -55.89 -9.96 38.73
C LYS A 420 -56.89 -10.67 39.63
N VAL A 421 -56.44 -11.34 40.70
CA VAL A 421 -57.31 -12.15 41.58
C VAL A 421 -57.40 -11.61 43.01
N CYS A 422 -56.31 -11.07 43.55
CA CYS A 422 -56.22 -10.72 44.97
C CYS A 422 -56.49 -9.23 45.28
N ASP A 423 -56.12 -8.29 44.40
CA ASP A 423 -56.11 -6.85 44.71
C ASP A 423 -57.47 -6.32 45.22
N GLY A 424 -58.57 -6.76 44.60
CA GLY A 424 -59.93 -6.46 45.03
C GLY A 424 -60.53 -7.45 46.05
N CYS A 425 -59.74 -8.18 46.85
CA CYS A 425 -60.20 -9.25 47.74
C CYS A 425 -60.21 -8.85 49.22
N ALA A 426 -61.30 -9.13 49.93
CA ALA A 426 -61.44 -8.83 51.37
C ALA A 426 -60.41 -9.52 52.29
N LEU A 427 -59.71 -10.54 51.80
CA LEU A 427 -58.66 -11.27 52.54
C LEU A 427 -57.23 -10.84 52.15
N TYR A 428 -57.06 -9.82 51.30
CA TYR A 428 -55.76 -9.42 50.76
C TYR A 428 -54.69 -9.22 51.84
N ARG A 429 -54.97 -8.41 52.86
CA ARG A 429 -54.03 -8.12 53.96
C ARG A 429 -53.55 -9.39 54.67
N THR A 430 -54.48 -10.28 55.02
CA THR A 430 -54.14 -11.55 55.66
C THR A 430 -53.23 -12.41 54.79
N CYS A 431 -53.48 -12.45 53.48
CA CYS A 431 -52.72 -13.28 52.54
C CYS A 431 -51.36 -12.69 52.13
N TRP A 432 -51.26 -11.37 51.95
CA TRP A 432 -50.09 -10.70 51.36
C TRP A 432 -49.29 -9.82 52.33
N GLU A 433 -49.91 -9.23 53.36
CA GLU A 433 -49.18 -8.46 54.39
C GLU A 433 -48.73 -9.38 55.54
N ARG A 434 -49.61 -10.30 56.01
CA ARG A 434 -49.36 -11.10 57.22
C ARG A 434 -48.83 -12.50 56.97
N ASP A 435 -49.48 -13.28 56.09
CA ASP A 435 -49.16 -14.69 55.85
C ASP A 435 -48.40 -14.91 54.52
N PHE A 436 -47.69 -13.88 54.02
CA PHE A 436 -47.08 -13.77 52.68
C PHE A 436 -46.42 -15.07 52.18
N TYR A 437 -45.43 -15.59 52.91
CA TYR A 437 -44.67 -16.78 52.51
C TYR A 437 -45.55 -18.01 52.26
N ARG A 438 -46.59 -18.24 53.09
CA ARG A 438 -47.51 -19.37 52.93
C ARG A 438 -48.44 -19.19 51.73
N THR A 439 -48.76 -17.95 51.36
CA THR A 439 -49.50 -17.64 50.13
C THR A 439 -48.63 -17.88 48.89
N CYS A 440 -47.37 -17.42 48.88
CA CYS A 440 -46.42 -17.69 47.80
C CYS A 440 -46.15 -19.18 47.62
N GLN A 441 -46.01 -19.95 48.72
CA GLN A 441 -45.79 -21.40 48.63
C GLN A 441 -46.99 -22.11 47.99
N ASN A 442 -48.22 -21.80 48.38
CA ASN A 442 -49.40 -22.38 47.73
C ASN A 442 -49.52 -21.99 46.23
N MET A 443 -48.99 -20.83 45.82
CA MET A 443 -48.92 -20.45 44.40
C MET A 443 -47.84 -21.24 43.64
N LEU A 444 -46.69 -21.51 44.25
CA LEU A 444 -45.66 -22.41 43.71
C LEU A 444 -46.22 -23.84 43.54
N ASP A 445 -46.92 -24.35 44.56
CA ASP A 445 -47.56 -25.66 44.51
C ASP A 445 -48.56 -25.74 43.32
N MET A 446 -49.43 -24.73 43.16
CA MET A 446 -50.34 -24.63 42.02
C MET A 446 -49.63 -24.60 40.67
N LEU A 447 -48.52 -23.84 40.54
CA LEU A 447 -47.75 -23.79 39.30
C LEU A 447 -47.11 -25.14 38.96
N SER A 448 -46.57 -25.86 39.94
CA SER A 448 -45.99 -27.19 39.72
C SER A 448 -47.03 -28.21 39.20
N ILE A 449 -48.28 -28.11 39.65
CA ILE A 449 -49.38 -28.96 39.16
C ILE A 449 -49.75 -28.57 37.72
N VAL A 450 -49.86 -27.27 37.40
CA VAL A 450 -50.13 -26.80 36.02
C VAL A 450 -48.98 -27.16 35.07
N GLU A 451 -47.73 -27.12 35.53
CA GLU A 451 -46.56 -27.55 34.74
C GLU A 451 -46.62 -29.04 34.37
N LEU A 452 -46.94 -29.90 35.35
CA LEU A 452 -47.02 -31.35 35.17
C LEU A 452 -48.27 -31.82 34.41
N GLN A 453 -49.42 -31.15 34.59
CA GLN A 453 -50.72 -31.61 34.09
C GLN A 453 -51.32 -30.72 32.97
N GLY A 454 -50.72 -29.57 32.68
CA GLY A 454 -51.17 -28.57 31.70
C GLY A 454 -52.38 -27.74 32.14
N LYS A 455 -53.09 -28.14 33.20
CA LYS A 455 -54.28 -27.48 33.77
C LYS A 455 -54.38 -27.85 35.26
N ILE A 456 -55.12 -27.06 36.03
CA ILE A 456 -55.41 -27.36 37.44
C ILE A 456 -56.90 -27.22 37.73
N THR A 457 -57.50 -28.23 38.34
CA THR A 457 -58.90 -28.22 38.79
C THR A 457 -58.97 -27.82 40.27
N ILE A 458 -60.19 -27.74 40.83
CA ILE A 458 -60.36 -27.38 42.26
C ILE A 458 -59.96 -28.55 43.17
N ASP A 459 -60.14 -29.78 42.69
CA ASP A 459 -59.94 -30.99 43.48
C ASP A 459 -58.45 -31.26 43.75
N ASP A 460 -57.59 -30.92 42.79
CA ASP A 460 -56.12 -31.01 42.85
C ASP A 460 -55.47 -30.07 43.89
N LEU A 461 -56.23 -29.10 44.43
CA LEU A 461 -55.70 -28.05 45.30
C LEU A 461 -55.50 -28.51 46.74
N SER A 462 -54.54 -27.88 47.42
CA SER A 462 -54.27 -28.14 48.84
C SER A 462 -55.50 -27.83 49.71
N GLU A 463 -55.69 -28.66 50.74
CA GLU A 463 -56.76 -28.49 51.72
C GLU A 463 -56.63 -27.20 52.55
N ASP A 464 -55.44 -26.61 52.60
CA ASP A 464 -55.18 -25.27 53.15
C ASP A 464 -55.73 -24.17 52.24
N LEU A 465 -55.44 -24.25 50.93
CA LEU A 465 -55.87 -23.24 49.97
C LEU A 465 -57.39 -23.25 49.79
N LYS A 466 -58.00 -24.45 49.72
CA LYS A 466 -59.45 -24.67 49.69
C LYS A 466 -60.19 -23.99 50.86
N LYS A 467 -59.52 -23.85 52.02
CA LYS A 467 -60.09 -23.23 53.24
C LYS A 467 -59.77 -21.74 53.39
N ARG A 468 -58.70 -21.24 52.78
CA ARG A 468 -58.26 -19.82 52.89
C ARG A 468 -58.70 -18.93 51.71
N CYS A 469 -58.86 -19.47 50.51
CA CYS A 469 -59.07 -18.65 49.30
C CYS A 469 -60.55 -18.55 48.91
N ALA A 470 -61.15 -17.36 49.04
CA ALA A 470 -62.52 -17.10 48.62
C ALA A 470 -62.73 -17.10 47.08
N ARG A 471 -61.65 -17.09 46.29
CA ARG A 471 -61.64 -16.93 44.82
C ARG A 471 -60.98 -18.10 44.08
N LEU A 472 -61.09 -19.32 44.62
CA LEU A 472 -60.42 -20.54 44.09
C LEU A 472 -60.59 -20.74 42.58
N LYS A 473 -61.81 -20.55 42.06
CA LYS A 473 -62.11 -20.72 40.62
C LYS A 473 -61.44 -19.67 39.73
N GLU A 474 -61.42 -18.41 40.17
CA GLU A 474 -60.74 -17.32 39.45
C GLU A 474 -59.23 -17.53 39.51
N MET A 475 -58.71 -18.01 40.65
CA MET A 475 -57.30 -18.33 40.85
C MET A 475 -56.80 -19.45 39.94
N SER A 476 -57.50 -20.59 39.88
CA SER A 476 -57.09 -21.73 39.04
C SER A 476 -57.13 -21.40 37.54
N ILE A 477 -58.17 -20.69 37.09
CA ILE A 477 -58.28 -20.23 35.69
C ILE A 477 -57.17 -19.22 35.35
N THR A 478 -56.95 -18.22 36.22
CA THR A 478 -55.96 -17.16 35.98
C THR A 478 -54.54 -17.71 35.97
N ILE A 479 -54.20 -18.60 36.90
CA ILE A 479 -52.88 -19.25 36.93
C ILE A 479 -52.67 -20.12 35.69
N THR A 480 -53.66 -20.92 35.27
CA THR A 480 -53.54 -21.75 34.05
C THR A 480 -53.32 -20.88 32.82
N CYS A 481 -54.16 -19.86 32.60
CA CYS A 481 -54.08 -18.98 31.44
C CYS A 481 -52.78 -18.15 31.38
N LEU A 482 -52.32 -17.62 32.53
CA LEU A 482 -51.05 -16.90 32.59
C LEU A 482 -49.86 -17.83 32.39
N TYR A 483 -49.90 -19.07 32.90
CA TYR A 483 -48.82 -20.04 32.68
C TYR A 483 -48.76 -20.55 31.23
N GLU A 484 -49.91 -20.77 30.57
CA GLU A 484 -49.96 -21.04 29.12
C GLU A 484 -49.37 -19.85 28.33
N THR A 485 -49.75 -18.63 28.67
CA THR A 485 -49.20 -17.40 28.03
C THR A 485 -47.69 -17.28 28.24
N TYR A 486 -47.19 -17.55 29.45
CA TYR A 486 -45.78 -17.57 29.81
C TYR A 486 -45.00 -18.63 29.02
N LYS A 487 -45.53 -19.86 28.94
CA LYS A 487 -44.97 -20.97 28.18
C LYS A 487 -44.92 -20.69 26.68
N VAL A 488 -45.95 -20.05 26.12
CA VAL A 488 -45.98 -19.59 24.73
C VAL A 488 -44.97 -18.47 24.49
N ASN A 489 -44.81 -17.53 25.42
CA ASN A 489 -43.81 -16.45 25.32
C ASN A 489 -42.38 -17.02 25.34
N ILE A 490 -42.04 -17.89 26.30
CA ILE A 490 -40.76 -18.60 26.34
C ILE A 490 -40.53 -19.42 25.05
N TYR A 491 -41.55 -20.11 24.54
CA TYR A 491 -41.44 -20.83 23.26
C TYR A 491 -41.10 -19.90 22.09
N TRP A 492 -41.78 -18.76 21.95
CA TRP A 492 -41.48 -17.79 20.90
C TRP A 492 -40.10 -17.14 21.07
N HIS A 493 -39.73 -16.75 22.28
CA HIS A 493 -38.43 -16.14 22.57
C HIS A 493 -37.28 -17.12 22.27
N ARG A 494 -37.41 -18.38 22.70
CA ARG A 494 -36.49 -19.46 22.35
C ARG A 494 -36.44 -19.73 20.85
N ARG A 495 -37.58 -19.72 20.15
CA ARG A 495 -37.65 -19.90 18.69
C ARG A 495 -37.09 -18.71 17.91
N LEU A 496 -37.04 -17.52 18.51
CA LEU A 496 -36.33 -16.34 18.01
C LEU A 496 -34.81 -16.53 18.14
N LEU A 497 -34.33 -17.02 19.29
CA LEU A 497 -32.92 -17.36 19.52
C LEU A 497 -32.44 -18.55 18.66
N GLU A 498 -33.31 -19.53 18.40
CA GLU A 498 -33.07 -20.65 17.47
C GLU A 498 -33.26 -20.25 15.98
N SER A 499 -33.64 -18.99 15.69
CA SER A 499 -33.80 -18.52 14.31
C SER A 499 -32.45 -18.32 13.63
N ARG A 500 -32.24 -19.08 12.55
CA ARG A 500 -31.05 -18.96 11.68
C ARG A 500 -30.91 -17.59 11.02
N GLU A 501 -31.98 -16.81 10.95
CA GLU A 501 -32.00 -15.49 10.33
C GLU A 501 -31.16 -14.48 11.11
N LEU A 502 -31.26 -14.51 12.45
CA LEU A 502 -30.41 -13.72 13.35
C LEU A 502 -28.94 -14.10 13.13
N VAL A 503 -28.61 -15.39 13.19
CA VAL A 503 -27.24 -15.91 12.97
C VAL A 503 -26.72 -15.58 11.56
N SER A 504 -27.59 -15.56 10.55
CA SER A 504 -27.23 -15.19 9.17
C SER A 504 -26.84 -13.73 9.06
N GLU A 505 -27.58 -12.82 9.71
CA GLU A 505 -27.20 -11.40 9.77
C GLU A 505 -25.96 -11.16 10.65
N GLN A 506 -25.75 -11.96 11.71
CA GLN A 506 -24.52 -11.91 12.50
C GLN A 506 -23.30 -12.28 11.65
N LEU A 507 -23.39 -13.38 10.88
CA LEU A 507 -22.33 -13.83 9.97
C LEU A 507 -22.12 -12.88 8.79
N LYS A 508 -23.19 -12.24 8.29
CA LYS A 508 -23.13 -11.20 7.23
C LYS A 508 -22.44 -9.92 7.74
N GLY A 509 -22.72 -9.50 8.98
CA GLY A 509 -21.99 -8.43 9.66
C GLY A 509 -20.50 -8.74 9.81
N ILE A 510 -20.16 -9.95 10.28
CA ILE A 510 -18.76 -10.42 10.38
C ILE A 510 -18.08 -10.47 9.01
N ALA A 511 -18.77 -10.94 7.97
CA ALA A 511 -18.25 -10.97 6.60
C ALA A 511 -17.99 -9.56 6.06
N GLN A 512 -18.90 -8.60 6.31
CA GLN A 512 -18.71 -7.21 5.90
C GLN A 512 -17.55 -6.52 6.63
N ILE A 513 -17.38 -6.81 7.93
CA ILE A 513 -16.21 -6.38 8.70
C ILE A 513 -14.93 -6.96 8.08
N MET A 514 -14.91 -8.26 7.76
CA MET A 514 -13.74 -8.92 7.15
C MET A 514 -13.43 -8.39 5.73
N GLU A 515 -14.45 -8.09 4.92
CA GLU A 515 -14.30 -7.48 3.60
C GLU A 515 -13.70 -6.07 3.72
N ASN A 516 -14.27 -5.22 4.58
CA ASN A 516 -13.76 -3.87 4.83
C ASN A 516 -12.31 -3.89 5.35
N MET A 517 -11.98 -4.84 6.24
CA MET A 517 -10.61 -5.05 6.75
C MET A 517 -9.65 -5.56 5.66
N SER A 518 -10.13 -6.36 4.70
CA SER A 518 -9.32 -6.82 3.58
C SER A 518 -8.95 -5.70 2.60
N GLY A 519 -9.82 -4.69 2.46
CA GLY A 519 -9.48 -3.45 1.74
C GLY A 519 -8.32 -2.68 2.38
N GLU A 520 -8.27 -2.61 3.71
CA GLU A 520 -7.13 -2.04 4.47
C GLU A 520 -5.85 -2.92 4.43
N LEU A 521 -5.75 -3.93 3.55
CA LEU A 521 -4.49 -4.60 3.20
C LEU A 521 -3.86 -4.09 1.89
N GLU A 522 -4.61 -3.41 1.03
CA GLU A 522 -4.11 -2.90 -0.26
C GLU A 522 -3.41 -1.52 -0.15
N PHE A 523 -2.86 -1.19 1.02
CA PHE A 523 -2.07 0.03 1.22
C PHE A 523 -0.66 -0.11 0.62
N ASP A 524 -0.34 0.73 -0.37
CA ASP A 524 0.98 0.77 -1.00
C ASP A 524 2.03 1.36 -0.04
N VAL A 525 2.79 0.49 0.62
CA VAL A 525 3.95 0.86 1.46
C VAL A 525 5.12 1.24 0.56
N GLU A 526 5.13 2.50 0.10
CA GLU A 526 6.24 3.04 -0.70
C GLU A 526 7.55 3.08 0.11
N LEU A 527 8.60 2.46 -0.45
CA LEU A 527 9.96 2.43 0.10
C LEU A 527 10.83 3.46 -0.63
N ASP A 528 11.15 4.58 0.03
CA ASP A 528 12.03 5.60 -0.54
C ASP A 528 13.51 5.17 -0.47
N GLY A 529 13.96 4.55 -1.56
CA GLY A 529 15.35 4.13 -1.75
C GLY A 529 16.35 5.29 -1.94
N GLU A 530 15.90 6.50 -2.30
CA GLU A 530 16.78 7.65 -2.50
C GLU A 530 17.15 8.30 -1.15
N ILE A 531 16.19 8.37 -0.22
CA ILE A 531 16.44 8.76 1.18
C ILE A 531 17.34 7.74 1.88
N ASP A 532 17.09 6.43 1.71
CA ASP A 532 17.95 5.37 2.27
C ASP A 532 19.41 5.49 1.81
N GLU A 533 19.66 5.76 0.53
CA GLU A 533 21.02 5.91 -0.02
C GLU A 533 21.69 7.21 0.47
N ALA A 534 20.95 8.32 0.49
CA ALA A 534 21.43 9.61 0.99
C ALA A 534 21.77 9.57 2.49
N LEU A 535 21.00 8.82 3.29
CA LEU A 535 21.26 8.58 4.71
C LEU A 535 22.47 7.68 4.92
N ARG A 536 22.56 6.51 4.27
CA ARG A 536 23.72 5.59 4.38
C ARG A 536 25.04 6.33 4.09
N TYR A 537 25.09 7.09 2.99
CA TYR A 537 26.25 7.92 2.62
C TYR A 537 26.67 8.93 3.71
N ARG A 538 25.71 9.44 4.49
CA ARG A 538 25.97 10.39 5.59
C ARG A 538 26.46 9.70 6.86
N PHE A 539 25.95 8.51 7.17
CA PHE A 539 26.40 7.71 8.30
C PHE A 539 27.80 7.14 8.09
N ASP A 540 28.12 6.64 6.88
CA ASP A 540 29.47 6.22 6.50
C ASP A 540 30.50 7.35 6.68
N ARG A 541 30.15 8.58 6.24
CA ARG A 541 30.99 9.79 6.42
C ARG A 541 31.18 10.23 7.88
N LEU A 542 30.34 9.76 8.78
CA LEU A 542 30.44 10.02 10.23
C LEU A 542 31.06 8.84 10.99
N GLY A 543 31.41 7.74 10.30
CA GLY A 543 31.97 6.54 10.92
C GLY A 543 30.96 5.74 11.76
N ILE A 544 29.65 5.88 11.47
CA ILE A 544 28.59 5.19 12.22
C ILE A 544 28.18 3.93 11.43
N PRO A 545 28.61 2.73 11.83
CA PRO A 545 28.25 1.50 11.12
C PRO A 545 26.77 1.17 11.35
N ILE A 546 25.99 1.25 10.28
CA ILE A 546 24.59 0.85 10.24
C ILE A 546 24.49 -0.49 9.51
N GLU A 547 23.87 -1.47 10.16
CA GLU A 547 23.64 -2.79 9.60
C GLU A 547 22.39 -2.79 8.71
N ASP A 548 21.31 -2.17 9.18
CA ASP A 548 20.10 -1.95 8.40
C ASP A 548 19.50 -0.55 8.58
N LEU A 549 18.96 -0.04 7.49
CA LEU A 549 18.24 1.23 7.38
C LEU A 549 17.13 1.03 6.35
N TYR A 550 15.92 1.44 6.72
CA TYR A 550 14.77 1.49 5.82
C TYR A 550 13.91 2.72 6.13
N THR A 551 13.35 3.30 5.07
CA THR A 551 12.42 4.43 5.12
C THR A 551 11.05 3.96 4.60
N LEU A 552 10.03 3.95 5.46
CA LEU A 552 8.64 3.66 5.08
C LEU A 552 7.87 4.97 4.92
N HIS A 553 7.14 5.11 3.82
CA HIS A 553 6.10 6.12 3.68
C HIS A 553 4.74 5.50 4.02
N LYS A 554 3.88 6.28 4.68
CA LYS A 554 2.48 5.95 4.98
C LYS A 554 1.58 7.04 4.40
N GLU A 555 0.38 6.66 3.97
CA GLU A 555 -0.53 7.53 3.21
C GLU A 555 -0.91 8.83 3.95
N ASP A 556 -0.93 8.83 5.28
CA ASP A 556 -1.11 10.02 6.13
C ASP A 556 0.04 11.07 6.01
N GLY A 557 0.96 10.92 5.05
CA GLY A 557 2.11 11.81 4.84
C GLY A 557 3.24 11.61 5.86
N LEU A 558 3.20 10.48 6.58
CA LEU A 558 4.09 10.14 7.68
C LEU A 558 5.23 9.23 7.23
N MET A 559 6.44 9.60 7.63
CA MET A 559 7.67 8.91 7.29
C MET A 559 8.23 8.22 8.54
N GLU A 560 8.36 6.89 8.49
CA GLU A 560 8.94 6.08 9.56
C GLU A 560 10.33 5.60 9.11
N ILE A 561 11.38 6.03 9.82
CA ILE A 561 12.77 5.63 9.51
C ILE A 561 13.24 4.68 10.61
N GLY A 562 13.48 3.42 10.25
CA GLY A 562 14.01 2.42 11.18
C GLY A 562 15.50 2.21 10.99
N VAL A 563 16.24 2.15 12.10
CA VAL A 563 17.69 2.01 12.12
C VAL A 563 18.08 0.81 12.98
N VAL A 564 18.98 -0.02 12.45
CA VAL A 564 19.66 -1.09 13.19
C VAL A 564 21.17 -0.87 13.10
N LYS A 565 21.80 -0.69 14.26
CA LYS A 565 23.25 -0.51 14.41
C LYS A 565 23.80 -1.36 15.54
N GLN A 566 25.12 -1.46 15.65
CA GLN A 566 25.78 -2.02 16.84
C GLN A 566 25.35 -1.28 18.12
N ALA A 567 25.28 -2.00 19.25
CA ALA A 567 24.84 -1.44 20.53
C ALA A 567 25.70 -0.25 20.97
N CYS A 568 25.06 0.86 21.37
CA CYS A 568 25.73 2.10 21.77
C CYS A 568 26.22 2.11 23.24
N GLN A 569 26.16 0.98 23.94
CA GLN A 569 26.59 0.77 25.34
C GLN A 569 26.02 1.74 26.41
N GLY A 570 25.07 2.62 26.05
CA GLY A 570 24.47 3.63 26.93
C GLY A 570 24.62 5.08 26.44
N GLU A 571 25.48 5.34 25.45
CA GLU A 571 25.83 6.68 24.94
C GLU A 571 24.67 7.42 24.22
N MET A 572 23.47 6.83 24.14
CA MET A 572 22.26 7.43 23.55
C MET A 572 22.44 7.99 22.12
N GLU A 573 23.38 7.44 21.34
CA GLU A 573 23.70 7.86 19.97
C GLU A 573 22.46 7.93 19.06
N CYS A 574 21.48 7.04 19.28
CA CYS A 574 20.19 7.04 18.58
C CYS A 574 19.48 8.40 18.65
N ARG A 575 19.54 9.06 19.82
CA ARG A 575 18.87 10.34 20.12
C ARG A 575 19.75 11.54 19.81
N PHE A 576 21.03 11.51 20.17
CA PHE A 576 21.90 12.69 20.07
C PHE A 576 22.73 12.75 18.77
N THR A 577 22.92 11.62 18.07
CA THR A 577 23.74 11.56 16.86
C THR A 577 22.92 11.19 15.63
N VAL A 578 22.12 10.12 15.71
CA VAL A 578 21.37 9.59 14.56
C VAL A 578 20.15 10.45 14.23
N ALA A 579 19.29 10.75 15.21
CA ALA A 579 18.09 11.56 14.97
C ALA A 579 18.38 12.97 14.37
N PRO A 580 19.41 13.72 14.81
CA PRO A 580 19.78 15.00 14.18
C PRO A 580 20.37 14.84 12.77
N VAL A 581 21.09 13.75 12.47
CA VAL A 581 21.59 13.45 11.12
C VAL A 581 20.43 13.15 10.17
N VAL A 582 19.49 12.29 10.58
CA VAL A 582 18.26 12.03 9.81
C VAL A 582 17.49 13.33 9.57
N SER A 583 17.29 14.13 10.62
CA SER A 583 16.58 15.40 10.53
C SER A 583 17.19 16.36 9.49
N LYS A 584 18.53 16.40 9.44
CA LYS A 584 19.30 17.26 8.53
C LYS A 584 19.34 16.76 7.08
N VAL A 585 19.10 15.48 6.84
CA VAL A 585 19.03 14.89 5.49
C VAL A 585 17.63 15.01 4.92
N VAL A 586 16.60 14.70 5.71
CA VAL A 586 15.19 14.76 5.30
C VAL A 586 14.63 16.20 5.30
N GLY A 587 15.23 17.11 6.08
CA GLY A 587 14.78 18.51 6.15
C GLY A 587 13.56 18.75 7.05
N ARG A 588 13.24 17.79 7.92
CA ARG A 588 12.22 17.88 8.98
C ARG A 588 12.85 17.41 10.30
N THR A 589 12.37 17.86 11.45
CA THR A 589 12.83 17.33 12.76
C THR A 589 12.30 15.91 12.99
N PHE A 590 13.15 15.01 13.49
CA PHE A 590 12.82 13.62 13.85
C PHE A 590 13.22 13.32 15.30
N ASN A 591 12.39 12.54 15.98
CA ASN A 591 12.62 12.03 17.33
C ASN A 591 12.60 10.50 17.35
N VAL A 592 13.33 9.89 18.29
CA VAL A 592 13.25 8.46 18.56
C VAL A 592 11.97 8.19 19.35
N ALA A 593 11.05 7.39 18.80
CA ALA A 593 9.79 7.06 19.48
C ALA A 593 9.82 5.68 20.16
N SER A 594 10.58 4.72 19.62
CA SER A 594 10.79 3.42 20.25
C SER A 594 12.22 2.92 20.09
N THR A 595 12.78 2.41 21.17
CA THR A 595 14.12 1.81 21.25
C THR A 595 14.01 0.39 21.78
N ASN A 596 14.20 -0.61 20.91
CA ASN A 596 14.51 -1.96 21.36
C ASN A 596 16.03 -2.13 21.38
N CYS A 597 16.64 -1.58 22.43
CA CYS A 597 18.06 -1.64 22.71
C CYS A 597 18.24 -2.18 24.14
N GLN A 598 17.85 -3.44 24.33
CA GLN A 598 17.96 -4.13 25.62
C GLN A 598 19.41 -4.59 25.79
N LEU A 599 20.04 -4.24 26.92
CA LEU A 599 21.35 -4.77 27.29
C LEU A 599 21.20 -6.19 27.84
N ARG A 600 20.98 -7.15 26.93
CA ARG A 600 20.99 -8.60 27.20
C ARG A 600 22.32 -9.18 26.75
N GLU A 601 22.84 -10.15 27.50
CA GLU A 601 24.04 -10.88 27.10
C GLU A 601 23.78 -11.63 25.78
N GLY A 602 24.46 -11.21 24.71
CA GLY A 602 24.30 -11.74 23.35
C GLY A 602 23.53 -10.85 22.35
N GLU A 603 22.93 -9.73 22.78
CA GLU A 603 22.27 -8.77 21.88
C GLU A 603 23.17 -7.55 21.57
N ASP A 604 24.19 -7.74 20.70
CA ASP A 604 25.15 -6.70 20.28
C ASP A 604 24.56 -5.56 19.42
N LYS A 605 23.23 -5.41 19.38
CA LYS A 605 22.49 -4.59 18.41
C LYS A 605 21.48 -3.67 19.08
N CYS A 606 21.34 -2.46 18.55
CA CYS A 606 20.36 -1.47 18.97
C CYS A 606 19.45 -1.14 17.77
N SER A 607 18.18 -1.50 17.90
CA SER A 607 17.12 -1.33 16.90
C SER A 607 16.14 -0.26 17.36
N PHE A 608 15.94 0.79 16.58
CA PHE A 608 15.06 1.89 16.98
C PHE A 608 14.34 2.54 15.79
N LYS A 609 13.20 3.17 16.08
CA LYS A 609 12.36 3.88 15.10
C LYS A 609 12.37 5.38 15.34
N LEU A 610 12.54 6.12 14.24
CA LEU A 610 12.45 7.56 14.16
C LEU A 610 11.15 7.95 13.46
N TYR A 611 10.42 8.88 14.07
CA TYR A 611 9.26 9.55 13.46
C TYR A 611 9.52 11.06 13.49
N PRO A 612 8.78 11.87 12.69
CA PRO A 612 8.92 13.31 12.76
C PRO A 612 8.59 13.83 14.18
N ALA A 613 9.09 15.00 14.56
CA ALA A 613 8.72 15.61 15.83
C ALA A 613 7.28 16.17 15.74
N LEU A 614 6.46 15.88 16.75
CA LEU A 614 5.11 16.46 16.86
C LEU A 614 5.21 17.99 16.95
N LYS A 615 4.48 18.69 16.08
CA LYS A 615 4.44 20.16 16.06
C LYS A 615 3.66 20.70 17.25
N TYR A 616 2.62 19.98 17.68
CA TYR A 616 1.75 20.36 18.77
C TYR A 616 1.74 19.33 19.91
N ASN A 617 1.24 19.78 21.05
CA ASN A 617 0.90 19.01 22.24
C ASN A 617 -0.54 19.38 22.64
N LEU A 618 -1.24 18.50 23.35
CA LEU A 618 -2.59 18.75 23.85
C LEU A 618 -2.59 18.81 25.38
N SER A 619 -3.17 19.88 25.93
CA SER A 619 -3.56 19.92 27.34
C SER A 619 -5.03 19.51 27.45
N ILE A 620 -5.28 18.39 28.13
CA ILE A 620 -6.61 17.81 28.31
C ILE A 620 -7.17 18.18 29.68
N GLY A 621 -8.49 18.33 29.77
CA GLY A 621 -9.23 18.43 31.02
C GLY A 621 -10.56 17.70 30.90
N VAL A 622 -11.00 17.06 31.99
CA VAL A 622 -12.30 16.36 32.03
C VAL A 622 -12.99 16.62 33.35
N ALA A 623 -14.28 16.95 33.29
CA ALA A 623 -15.15 17.08 34.45
C ALA A 623 -16.43 16.29 34.19
N LYS A 624 -16.85 15.45 35.14
CA LYS A 624 -18.13 14.72 35.05
C LYS A 624 -18.85 14.61 36.39
N ILE A 625 -20.17 14.45 36.34
CA ILE A 625 -21.02 14.21 37.51
C ILE A 625 -22.22 13.33 37.13
N GLY A 626 -22.57 12.38 38.01
CA GLY A 626 -23.70 11.49 37.78
C GLY A 626 -25.04 12.13 38.10
N LYS A 627 -26.12 11.67 37.44
CA LYS A 627 -27.52 12.06 37.68
C LYS A 627 -27.85 12.07 39.18
N ASP A 628 -28.52 13.14 39.64
CA ASP A 628 -28.80 13.42 41.06
C ASP A 628 -27.58 13.39 42.03
N GLY A 629 -26.34 13.41 41.51
CA GLY A 629 -25.10 13.26 42.28
C GLY A 629 -24.67 11.81 42.50
N SER A 630 -25.20 10.87 41.70
CA SER A 630 -24.83 9.45 41.72
C SER A 630 -23.32 9.22 41.51
N SER A 631 -22.79 8.19 42.18
CA SER A 631 -21.41 7.69 41.96
C SER A 631 -21.27 6.88 40.66
N VAL A 632 -22.38 6.40 40.09
CA VAL A 632 -22.45 5.76 38.78
C VAL A 632 -23.09 6.73 37.81
N CYS A 633 -22.41 6.99 36.70
CA CYS A 633 -22.80 7.93 35.65
C CYS A 633 -22.91 7.15 34.32
N GLY A 634 -23.97 7.40 33.55
CA GLY A 634 -24.19 6.80 32.23
C GLY A 634 -23.12 7.16 31.20
N ASP A 635 -22.57 8.37 31.28
CA ASP A 635 -21.47 8.83 30.43
C ASP A 635 -20.16 8.04 30.63
N SER A 636 -19.63 7.53 29.51
CA SER A 636 -18.26 7.02 29.40
C SER A 636 -17.43 7.88 28.44
N HIS A 637 -16.14 8.06 28.76
CA HIS A 637 -15.20 8.76 27.91
C HIS A 637 -13.84 8.04 27.90
N SER A 638 -13.05 8.28 26.86
CA SER A 638 -11.62 7.92 26.82
C SER A 638 -10.82 8.96 26.04
N VAL A 639 -9.52 9.05 26.33
CA VAL A 639 -8.59 9.97 25.70
C VAL A 639 -7.29 9.23 25.39
N LEU A 640 -7.01 9.05 24.11
CA LEU A 640 -6.07 8.06 23.61
C LEU A 640 -4.99 8.70 22.75
N GLN A 641 -3.73 8.53 23.14
CA GLN A 641 -2.60 8.81 22.26
C GLN A 641 -2.48 7.65 21.27
N LEU A 642 -3.08 7.81 20.10
CA LEU A 642 -2.95 6.84 19.02
C LEU A 642 -1.49 6.79 18.52
N LYS A 643 -1.21 5.74 17.75
CA LYS A 643 -0.02 5.65 16.89
C LYS A 643 0.08 6.88 15.99
N GLU A 644 1.26 7.11 15.42
CA GLU A 644 1.43 8.08 14.33
C GLU A 644 1.11 9.54 14.71
N GLY A 645 1.25 9.92 15.99
CA GLY A 645 1.07 11.31 16.44
C GLY A 645 -0.36 11.81 16.43
N ARG A 646 -1.34 10.93 16.19
CA ARG A 646 -2.77 11.23 16.31
C ARG A 646 -3.24 11.08 17.76
N MET A 647 -4.18 11.89 18.19
CA MET A 647 -4.83 11.78 19.50
C MET A 647 -6.34 11.70 19.31
N ALA A 648 -6.99 10.71 19.92
CA ALA A 648 -8.44 10.57 19.92
C ALA A 648 -9.03 11.05 21.25
N LEU A 649 -10.12 11.80 21.16
CA LEU A 649 -10.99 12.19 22.25
C LEU A 649 -12.34 11.51 21.97
N LEU A 650 -12.84 10.74 22.93
CA LEU A 650 -14.05 9.94 22.76
C LEU A 650 -15.00 10.17 23.93
N LEU A 651 -16.27 10.45 23.62
CA LEU A 651 -17.37 10.54 24.57
C LEU A 651 -18.55 9.70 24.06
N SER A 652 -19.23 9.02 24.99
CA SER A 652 -20.40 8.20 24.70
C SER A 652 -21.38 8.26 25.88
N ASP A 653 -22.59 8.73 25.61
CA ASP A 653 -23.76 8.52 26.47
C ASP A 653 -24.45 7.20 26.09
N GLY A 654 -25.04 6.50 27.06
CA GLY A 654 -25.78 5.26 26.87
C GLY A 654 -27.21 5.39 27.39
N MET A 655 -28.21 5.05 26.57
CA MET A 655 -29.62 5.30 26.87
C MET A 655 -30.08 4.73 28.22
N GLY A 656 -30.70 5.59 29.04
CA GLY A 656 -31.27 5.23 30.34
C GLY A 656 -30.56 5.94 31.48
N THR A 657 -30.42 5.27 32.63
CA THR A 657 -29.75 5.87 33.81
C THR A 657 -29.02 4.80 34.62
N GLY A 658 -27.84 5.15 35.16
CA GLY A 658 -27.11 4.30 36.10
C GLY A 658 -26.46 3.07 35.45
N ALA A 659 -26.45 1.93 36.15
CA ALA A 659 -25.56 0.81 35.84
C ALA A 659 -25.79 0.11 34.48
N ARG A 660 -26.98 0.23 33.86
CA ARG A 660 -27.22 -0.29 32.49
C ARG A 660 -26.57 0.62 31.46
N ALA A 661 -26.96 1.90 31.45
CA ALA A 661 -26.37 2.96 30.63
C ALA A 661 -24.83 2.96 30.69
N ALA A 662 -24.29 2.97 31.91
CA ALA A 662 -22.84 2.96 32.15
C ALA A 662 -22.14 1.70 31.59
N LYS A 663 -22.79 0.54 31.58
CA LYS A 663 -22.24 -0.70 30.98
C LYS A 663 -22.28 -0.66 29.45
N GLU A 664 -23.31 -0.06 28.87
CA GLU A 664 -23.50 0.03 27.43
C GLU A 664 -22.50 1.04 26.83
N SER A 665 -22.43 2.26 27.36
CA SER A 665 -21.47 3.29 26.93
C SER A 665 -20.00 2.86 27.14
N SER A 666 -19.66 2.22 28.27
CA SER A 666 -18.30 1.72 28.51
C SER A 666 -17.90 0.57 27.60
N THR A 667 -18.86 -0.25 27.14
CA THR A 667 -18.58 -1.25 26.09
C THR A 667 -18.24 -0.55 24.78
N VAL A 668 -19.01 0.45 24.37
CA VAL A 668 -18.79 1.22 23.13
C VAL A 668 -17.42 1.92 23.16
N VAL A 669 -17.09 2.56 24.28
CA VAL A 669 -15.78 3.22 24.49
C VAL A 669 -14.63 2.20 24.41
N SER A 670 -14.71 1.07 25.12
CA SER A 670 -13.66 0.04 25.13
C SER A 670 -13.45 -0.62 23.75
N LEU A 671 -14.52 -0.87 22.99
CA LEU A 671 -14.40 -1.43 21.64
C LEU A 671 -13.76 -0.43 20.67
N LEU A 672 -14.15 0.85 20.71
CA LEU A 672 -13.54 1.90 19.89
C LEU A 672 -12.07 2.12 20.26
N GLU A 673 -11.75 2.11 21.55
CA GLU A 673 -10.39 2.19 22.08
C GLU A 673 -9.49 1.10 21.47
N HIS A 674 -9.86 -0.18 21.61
CA HIS A 674 -9.06 -1.28 21.08
C HIS A 674 -8.94 -1.30 19.55
N LEU A 675 -9.95 -0.84 18.81
CA LEU A 675 -9.89 -0.73 17.34
C LEU A 675 -8.96 0.40 16.89
N LEU A 676 -9.07 1.58 17.50
CA LEU A 676 -8.22 2.74 17.19
C LEU A 676 -6.75 2.48 17.61
N GLU A 677 -6.52 1.90 18.79
CA GLU A 677 -5.19 1.47 19.23
C GLU A 677 -4.58 0.41 18.31
N SER A 678 -5.38 -0.55 17.83
CA SER A 678 -4.95 -1.56 16.87
C SER A 678 -4.44 -0.94 15.56
N GLY A 679 -4.94 0.24 15.20
CA GLY A 679 -4.52 1.02 14.03
C GLY A 679 -5.48 0.91 12.84
N PHE A 680 -6.77 0.66 13.09
CA PHE A 680 -7.83 0.72 12.08
C PHE A 680 -8.18 2.19 11.76
N GLY A 681 -8.64 2.48 10.54
CA GLY A 681 -9.22 3.79 10.23
C GLY A 681 -10.42 4.11 11.14
N GLN A 682 -10.53 5.36 11.61
CA GLN A 682 -11.59 5.79 12.55
C GLN A 682 -13.01 5.45 12.03
N ASP A 683 -13.24 5.60 10.72
CA ASP A 683 -14.51 5.33 10.06
C ASP A 683 -14.80 3.82 10.04
N LEU A 684 -13.77 2.97 9.88
CA LEU A 684 -13.90 1.52 9.95
C LEU A 684 -14.12 1.04 11.39
N ALA A 685 -13.41 1.62 12.36
CA ALA A 685 -13.61 1.34 13.78
C ALA A 685 -15.06 1.62 14.20
N VAL A 686 -15.61 2.79 13.84
CA VAL A 686 -16.98 3.16 14.21
C VAL A 686 -18.04 2.33 13.45
N LYS A 687 -17.83 2.00 12.17
CA LYS A 687 -18.69 1.02 11.46
C LYS A 687 -18.70 -0.34 12.15
N THR A 688 -17.52 -0.82 12.54
CA THR A 688 -17.35 -2.11 13.21
C THR A 688 -18.09 -2.13 14.55
N VAL A 689 -17.94 -1.10 15.40
CA VAL A 689 -18.67 -1.03 16.67
C VAL A 689 -20.19 -0.87 16.46
N ASN A 690 -20.64 -0.13 15.45
CA ASN A 690 -22.05 -0.07 15.10
C ASN A 690 -22.61 -1.46 14.77
N SER A 691 -21.94 -2.21 13.88
CA SER A 691 -22.33 -3.59 13.58
C SER A 691 -22.33 -4.47 14.85
N ILE A 692 -21.30 -4.39 15.69
CA ILE A 692 -21.24 -5.17 16.95
C ILE A 692 -22.43 -4.89 17.86
N MET A 693 -22.81 -3.62 18.05
CA MET A 693 -23.95 -3.26 18.89
C MET A 693 -25.28 -3.75 18.31
N MET A 694 -25.46 -3.67 16.98
CA MET A 694 -26.62 -4.27 16.29
C MET A 694 -26.70 -5.80 16.45
N LEU A 695 -25.57 -6.49 16.63
CA LEU A 695 -25.53 -7.94 16.89
C LEU A 695 -25.70 -8.29 18.38
N ARG A 696 -25.55 -7.33 19.30
CA ARG A 696 -25.60 -7.55 20.75
C ARG A 696 -27.02 -7.50 21.31
N SER A 697 -27.86 -6.61 20.78
CA SER A 697 -29.13 -6.24 21.40
C SER A 697 -30.34 -6.65 20.56
N ALA A 698 -31.25 -7.42 21.16
CA ALA A 698 -32.62 -7.64 20.64
C ALA A 698 -33.64 -6.62 21.19
N GLU A 699 -33.21 -5.76 22.11
CA GLU A 699 -33.91 -4.55 22.55
C GLU A 699 -33.27 -3.33 21.86
N GLU A 700 -34.03 -2.25 21.66
CA GLU A 700 -33.56 -1.02 21.01
C GLU A 700 -32.65 -0.17 21.94
N THR A 701 -31.48 -0.72 22.33
CA THR A 701 -30.48 0.04 23.07
C THR A 701 -29.43 0.66 22.16
N PHE A 702 -29.41 1.99 22.16
CA PHE A 702 -28.45 2.79 21.41
C PHE A 702 -27.53 3.55 22.37
N SER A 703 -26.37 3.94 21.85
CA SER A 703 -25.45 4.84 22.55
C SER A 703 -25.01 5.93 21.58
N THR A 704 -24.79 7.14 22.09
CA THR A 704 -24.20 8.22 21.30
C THR A 704 -22.69 7.99 21.19
N VAL A 705 -22.08 8.49 20.12
CA VAL A 705 -20.61 8.52 19.95
C VAL A 705 -20.21 9.90 19.43
N ASP A 706 -19.39 10.59 20.21
CA ASP A 706 -18.63 11.77 19.79
C ASP A 706 -17.14 11.42 19.77
N LEU A 707 -16.60 11.18 18.57
CA LEU A 707 -15.19 10.88 18.35
C LEU A 707 -14.54 12.07 17.63
N THR A 708 -13.53 12.66 18.25
CA THR A 708 -12.65 13.64 17.60
C THR A 708 -11.23 13.09 17.52
N VAL A 709 -10.70 12.91 16.32
CA VAL A 709 -9.30 12.50 16.08
C VAL A 709 -8.51 13.70 15.57
N LEU A 710 -7.42 14.03 16.27
CA LEU A 710 -6.58 15.19 16.01
C LEU A 710 -5.16 14.76 15.63
N ASP A 711 -4.69 15.22 14.49
CA ASP A 711 -3.28 15.12 14.08
C ASP A 711 -2.43 16.22 14.72
N LEU A 712 -1.45 15.84 15.55
CA LEU A 712 -0.53 16.75 16.24
C LEU A 712 0.64 17.24 15.36
N TYR A 713 0.75 16.81 14.09
CA TYR A 713 1.66 17.40 13.11
C TYR A 713 1.03 18.60 12.38
N THR A 714 -0.17 18.45 11.81
CA THR A 714 -0.84 19.52 11.06
C THR A 714 -1.75 20.41 11.91
N GLY A 715 -2.34 19.87 12.98
CA GLY A 715 -3.40 20.52 13.76
C GLY A 715 -4.81 20.28 13.21
N ASN A 716 -4.98 19.38 12.23
CA ASN A 716 -6.29 19.00 11.71
C ASN A 716 -7.01 18.07 12.69
N ALA A 717 -8.22 18.47 13.09
CA ALA A 717 -9.17 17.64 13.82
C ALA A 717 -10.28 17.15 12.89
N THR A 718 -10.51 15.85 12.89
CA THR A 718 -11.64 15.18 12.23
C THR A 718 -12.67 14.83 13.28
N PHE A 719 -13.90 15.28 13.09
CA PHE A 719 -15.03 15.04 13.99
C PHE A 719 -15.98 14.02 13.37
N LEU A 720 -16.35 13.01 14.15
CA LEU A 720 -17.28 11.95 13.78
C LEU A 720 -18.32 11.84 14.91
N LYS A 721 -19.54 12.30 14.62
CA LYS A 721 -20.67 12.36 15.58
C LYS A 721 -21.79 11.44 15.14
N ILE A 722 -22.24 10.57 16.04
CA ILE A 722 -23.34 9.64 15.82
C ILE A 722 -24.30 9.74 17.01
N GLY A 723 -25.48 10.34 16.80
CA GLY A 723 -26.45 10.66 17.86
C GLY A 723 -26.01 11.74 18.87
N ALA A 724 -24.73 12.13 18.89
CA ALA A 724 -24.17 13.05 19.87
C ALA A 724 -24.42 14.54 19.58
N VAL A 725 -24.48 15.33 20.65
CA VAL A 725 -24.68 16.79 20.62
C VAL A 725 -23.45 17.55 20.06
N PRO A 726 -23.54 18.88 19.80
CA PRO A 726 -22.45 19.63 19.16
C PRO A 726 -21.15 19.71 19.99
N SER A 727 -20.01 19.77 19.30
CA SER A 727 -18.72 20.17 19.89
C SER A 727 -18.41 21.62 19.53
N TYR A 728 -17.56 22.26 20.33
CA TYR A 728 -17.25 23.68 20.19
C TYR A 728 -15.74 23.91 20.09
N ILE A 729 -15.32 24.84 19.22
CA ILE A 729 -13.92 25.27 19.06
C ILE A 729 -13.83 26.75 19.43
N VAL A 730 -13.09 27.05 20.50
CA VAL A 730 -12.95 28.41 21.04
C VAL A 730 -11.60 28.99 20.63
N ARG A 731 -11.62 30.01 19.75
CA ARG A 731 -10.46 30.78 19.29
C ARG A 731 -10.52 32.20 19.85
N GLY A 732 -9.97 32.38 21.04
CA GLY A 732 -10.06 33.62 21.82
C GLY A 732 -11.49 33.91 22.29
N ARG A 733 -12.18 34.84 21.62
CA ARG A 733 -13.62 35.13 21.84
C ARG A 733 -14.54 34.65 20.71
N ARG A 734 -14.03 33.92 19.72
CA ARG A 734 -14.86 33.30 18.68
C ARG A 734 -15.12 31.84 19.05
N VAL A 735 -16.38 31.43 18.98
CA VAL A 735 -16.80 30.03 19.16
C VAL A 735 -17.30 29.53 17.82
N GLY A 736 -16.69 28.47 17.31
CA GLY A 736 -17.17 27.71 16.16
C GLY A 736 -17.90 26.46 16.62
N ILE A 737 -19.09 26.19 16.08
CA ILE A 737 -19.90 25.02 16.43
C ILE A 737 -19.65 23.92 15.39
N VAL A 738 -19.46 22.69 15.85
CA VAL A 738 -19.30 21.49 15.02
C VAL A 738 -20.50 20.58 15.23
N LYS A 739 -21.37 20.54 14.21
CA LYS A 739 -22.52 19.62 14.11
C LYS A 739 -22.33 18.68 12.91
N ALA A 740 -22.79 17.45 13.05
CA ALA A 740 -23.02 16.53 11.94
C ALA A 740 -24.34 15.79 12.19
N ASN A 741 -25.16 15.64 11.15
CA ASN A 741 -26.48 15.00 11.28
C ASN A 741 -26.36 13.51 10.98
N SER A 742 -26.12 12.66 11.99
CA SER A 742 -26.36 11.21 11.85
C SER A 742 -26.97 10.60 13.11
N LEU A 743 -27.81 9.59 12.89
CA LEU A 743 -28.61 8.89 13.92
C LEU A 743 -27.71 8.05 14.86
N PRO A 744 -28.11 7.78 16.12
CA PRO A 744 -27.34 7.02 17.12
C PRO A 744 -26.79 5.65 16.66
N VAL A 745 -25.76 5.16 17.36
CA VAL A 745 -25.13 3.86 17.07
C VAL A 745 -26.12 2.74 17.39
N GLY A 746 -26.32 1.84 16.41
CA GLY A 746 -27.21 0.67 16.49
C GLY A 746 -28.51 0.79 15.70
N VAL A 747 -28.88 1.96 15.19
CA VAL A 747 -30.22 2.21 14.63
C VAL A 747 -30.39 1.78 13.16
N VAL A 748 -29.33 1.82 12.34
CA VAL A 748 -29.45 1.70 10.86
C VAL A 748 -28.32 0.87 10.24
N GLU A 749 -28.68 -0.08 9.37
CA GLU A 749 -27.76 -0.97 8.64
C GLU A 749 -26.73 -0.24 7.76
N ASN A 750 -27.09 0.93 7.23
CA ASN A 750 -26.30 1.70 6.27
C ASN A 750 -25.96 3.10 6.81
N LEU A 751 -25.17 3.15 7.89
CA LEU A 751 -24.82 4.37 8.60
C LEU A 751 -23.80 5.23 7.80
N GLN A 752 -24.32 6.17 7.00
CA GLN A 752 -23.53 7.23 6.35
C GLN A 752 -23.31 8.40 7.33
N PHE A 753 -22.39 8.24 8.27
CA PHE A 753 -21.91 9.38 9.06
C PHE A 753 -21.02 10.28 8.21
N ALA A 754 -21.15 11.60 8.36
CA ALA A 754 -20.33 12.58 7.67
C ALA A 754 -19.20 13.05 8.60
N SER A 755 -17.95 12.76 8.23
CA SER A 755 -16.78 13.30 8.93
C SER A 755 -16.62 14.80 8.64
N VAL A 756 -16.41 15.60 9.70
CA VAL A 756 -16.29 17.05 9.60
C VAL A 756 -14.87 17.46 9.98
N ASN A 757 -14.11 17.98 9.01
CA ASN A 757 -12.71 18.36 9.22
C ASN A 757 -12.58 19.85 9.58
N ARG A 758 -11.75 20.18 10.58
CA ARG A 758 -11.42 21.55 11.00
C ARG A 758 -9.93 21.67 11.36
N ALA A 759 -9.28 22.76 10.97
CA ALA A 759 -7.91 23.06 11.38
C ALA A 759 -7.90 23.90 12.67
N LEU A 760 -7.23 23.37 13.70
CA LEU A 760 -6.97 24.05 14.97
C LEU A 760 -5.64 24.83 14.90
N GLU A 761 -5.58 25.97 15.59
CA GLU A 761 -4.41 26.84 15.71
C GLU A 761 -3.85 26.81 17.15
N GLU A 762 -2.60 27.29 17.34
CA GLU A 762 -1.99 27.35 18.67
C GLU A 762 -2.85 28.20 19.63
N GLY A 763 -3.22 27.60 20.77
CA GLY A 763 -4.05 28.22 21.80
C GLY A 763 -5.55 27.91 21.70
N ASP A 764 -6.03 27.35 20.58
CA ASP A 764 -7.44 26.94 20.44
C ASP A 764 -7.84 25.93 21.53
N LEU A 765 -9.06 26.08 22.04
CA LEU A 765 -9.68 25.15 22.99
C LEU A 765 -10.85 24.43 22.30
N LEU A 766 -10.68 23.13 22.06
CA LEU A 766 -11.78 22.23 21.74
C LEU A 766 -12.53 21.87 23.03
N VAL A 767 -13.86 21.80 22.94
CA VAL A 767 -14.78 21.37 23.99
C VAL A 767 -15.78 20.36 23.40
N MET A 768 -15.98 19.24 24.09
CA MET A 768 -17.00 18.21 23.83
C MET A 768 -17.85 18.06 25.09
N VAL A 769 -19.15 17.81 24.93
CA VAL A 769 -20.12 17.71 26.05
C VAL A 769 -21.12 16.58 25.79
N SER A 770 -21.68 15.99 26.85
CA SER A 770 -22.91 15.19 26.75
C SER A 770 -24.16 16.08 26.71
N ASP A 771 -25.29 15.51 26.33
CA ASP A 771 -26.57 16.22 26.17
C ASP A 771 -27.10 16.81 27.47
N GLY A 772 -26.96 16.10 28.60
CA GLY A 772 -27.32 16.59 29.93
C GLY A 772 -26.65 17.92 30.32
N VAL A 773 -25.50 18.27 29.73
CA VAL A 773 -24.84 19.57 29.91
C VAL A 773 -25.59 20.71 29.20
N LEU A 774 -26.22 20.45 28.06
CA LEU A 774 -27.00 21.41 27.28
C LEU A 774 -28.46 21.48 27.78
N ASP A 775 -29.06 20.33 28.11
CA ASP A 775 -30.41 20.21 28.66
C ASP A 775 -30.55 20.76 30.09
N ALA A 776 -29.42 21.07 30.74
CA ALA A 776 -29.37 21.91 31.93
C ALA A 776 -29.95 23.33 31.71
N CYS A 777 -29.96 23.83 30.46
CA CYS A 777 -30.50 25.14 30.10
C CYS A 777 -32.04 25.10 29.95
N ARG A 778 -32.76 25.41 31.04
CA ARG A 778 -34.23 25.33 31.08
C ARG A 778 -34.94 26.56 30.52
N GLY A 779 -35.48 26.44 29.31
CA GLY A 779 -36.49 27.36 28.75
C GLY A 779 -37.05 26.82 27.43
N ALA A 780 -38.37 26.90 27.22
CA ALA A 780 -39.03 26.29 26.05
C ALA A 780 -38.61 26.90 24.69
N ASP A 781 -38.14 28.15 24.70
CA ASP A 781 -37.64 28.90 23.54
C ASP A 781 -36.12 29.21 23.65
N ALA A 782 -35.39 28.49 24.52
CA ALA A 782 -33.98 28.78 24.80
C ALA A 782 -33.03 28.13 23.79
N ASP A 783 -32.27 28.93 23.04
CA ASP A 783 -31.18 28.47 22.18
C ASP A 783 -30.01 27.96 23.04
N GLN A 784 -29.90 26.63 23.17
CA GLN A 784 -28.85 25.93 23.92
C GLN A 784 -27.45 26.22 23.37
N ASP A 785 -27.29 26.32 22.05
CA ASP A 785 -26.01 26.65 21.42
C ASP A 785 -25.58 28.08 21.74
N GLN A 786 -26.52 29.02 21.74
CA GLN A 786 -26.26 30.42 22.09
C GLN A 786 -25.91 30.55 23.59
N TRP A 787 -26.60 29.83 24.47
CA TRP A 787 -26.27 29.77 25.89
C TRP A 787 -24.86 29.22 26.14
N MET A 788 -24.53 28.06 25.55
CA MET A 788 -23.19 27.47 25.65
C MET A 788 -22.13 28.40 25.05
N THR A 789 -22.41 29.02 23.89
CA THR A 789 -21.52 30.01 23.26
C THR A 789 -21.19 31.18 24.19
N VAL A 790 -22.15 31.69 24.97
CA VAL A 790 -21.90 32.78 25.93
C VAL A 790 -21.01 32.31 27.09
N ILE A 791 -21.14 31.07 27.57
CA ILE A 791 -20.23 30.51 28.58
C ILE A 791 -18.81 30.42 28.00
N LEU A 792 -18.67 29.80 26.83
CA LEU A 792 -17.38 29.55 26.19
C LEU A 792 -16.62 30.84 25.83
N GLN A 793 -17.31 31.92 25.46
CA GLN A 793 -16.70 33.24 25.20
C GLN A 793 -16.03 33.86 26.44
N ASN A 794 -16.41 33.44 27.66
CA ASN A 794 -15.92 34.00 28.92
C ASN A 794 -14.78 33.19 29.57
N LEU A 795 -14.45 31.99 29.07
CA LEU A 795 -13.37 31.14 29.60
C LEU A 795 -11.97 31.73 29.38
N GLY A 796 -11.76 32.44 28.27
CA GLY A 796 -10.46 33.02 27.92
C GLY A 796 -9.31 31.99 27.91
N ASN A 797 -8.25 32.29 28.66
CA ASN A 797 -6.98 31.54 28.66
C ASN A 797 -6.83 30.55 29.84
N MET A 798 -7.94 30.14 30.47
CA MET A 798 -7.93 29.09 31.51
C MET A 798 -7.26 27.79 31.03
N GLY A 799 -6.71 27.01 31.96
CA GLY A 799 -6.27 25.63 31.72
C GLY A 799 -7.44 24.76 31.25
N ALA A 800 -7.14 23.63 30.59
CA ALA A 800 -8.18 22.75 30.07
C ALA A 800 -9.08 22.21 31.21
N GLN A 801 -8.48 21.70 32.29
CA GLN A 801 -9.21 21.21 33.45
C GLN A 801 -10.09 22.29 34.11
N GLU A 802 -9.54 23.49 34.32
CA GLU A 802 -10.28 24.64 34.85
C GLU A 802 -11.48 24.99 33.97
N ALA A 803 -11.32 24.97 32.65
CA ALA A 803 -12.41 25.22 31.71
C ALA A 803 -13.51 24.14 31.77
N ALA A 804 -13.14 22.86 31.88
CA ALA A 804 -14.10 21.76 32.01
C ALA A 804 -14.96 21.91 33.27
N GLU A 805 -14.31 22.23 34.40
CA GLU A 805 -14.97 22.44 35.70
C GLU A 805 -15.89 23.69 35.68
N VAL A 806 -15.46 24.79 35.06
CA VAL A 806 -16.27 26.00 34.90
C VAL A 806 -17.51 25.76 34.02
N ILE A 807 -17.39 24.98 32.93
CA ILE A 807 -18.55 24.62 32.09
C ILE A 807 -19.53 23.75 32.89
N LEU A 808 -19.04 22.68 33.53
CA LEU A 808 -19.89 21.74 34.30
C LEU A 808 -20.63 22.44 35.45
N GLN A 809 -19.92 23.31 36.20
CA GLN A 809 -20.52 24.08 37.28
C GLN A 809 -21.50 25.15 36.74
N SER A 810 -21.29 25.69 35.55
CA SER A 810 -22.25 26.60 34.88
C SER A 810 -23.54 25.90 34.47
N ALA A 811 -23.45 24.67 33.94
CA ALA A 811 -24.61 23.83 33.64
C ALA A 811 -25.40 23.50 34.91
N ARG A 812 -24.72 23.01 35.95
CA ARG A 812 -25.33 22.74 37.27
C ARG A 812 -26.02 23.98 37.88
N ASN A 813 -25.44 25.17 37.71
CA ASN A 813 -26.06 26.41 38.16
C ASN A 813 -27.32 26.76 37.35
N ALA A 814 -27.32 26.57 36.03
CA ALA A 814 -28.50 26.76 35.17
C ALA A 814 -29.64 25.79 35.51
N ALA A 815 -29.31 24.54 35.86
CA ALA A 815 -30.25 23.54 36.37
C ALA A 815 -30.75 23.80 37.81
N GLY A 816 -30.42 24.96 38.41
CA GLY A 816 -30.85 25.34 39.76
C GLY A 816 -30.20 24.51 40.87
N GLY A 817 -28.97 24.04 40.64
CA GLY A 817 -28.21 23.20 41.57
C GLY A 817 -28.56 21.71 41.53
N ARG A 818 -29.57 21.31 40.73
CA ARG A 818 -29.94 19.91 40.46
C ARG A 818 -29.13 19.35 39.29
N ILE A 819 -29.11 18.03 39.16
CA ILE A 819 -28.38 17.31 38.11
C ILE A 819 -29.42 16.40 37.42
N PRO A 820 -30.22 16.94 36.47
CA PRO A 820 -31.39 16.25 35.91
C PRO A 820 -31.02 15.02 35.06
N ASP A 821 -29.84 15.02 34.46
CA ASP A 821 -29.23 13.86 33.82
C ASP A 821 -27.72 13.80 34.07
N ASP A 822 -27.10 12.72 33.62
CA ASP A 822 -25.65 12.56 33.60
C ASP A 822 -24.98 13.69 32.79
N MET A 823 -23.82 14.17 33.25
CA MET A 823 -23.13 15.32 32.65
C MET A 823 -21.62 15.09 32.58
N THR A 824 -21.04 15.21 31.39
CA THR A 824 -19.60 15.11 31.12
C THR A 824 -19.14 16.20 30.17
N VAL A 825 -18.00 16.80 30.48
CA VAL A 825 -17.31 17.81 29.68
C VAL A 825 -15.87 17.37 29.47
N ILE A 826 -15.45 17.28 28.20
CA ILE A 826 -14.05 17.07 27.80
C ILE A 826 -13.54 18.37 27.17
N THR A 827 -12.34 18.81 27.55
CA THR A 827 -11.67 19.98 27.00
C THR A 827 -10.26 19.65 26.53
N ALA A 828 -9.82 20.33 25.48
CA ALA A 828 -8.63 19.99 24.74
C ALA A 828 -7.98 21.27 24.17
N ARG A 829 -6.95 21.80 24.85
CA ARG A 829 -6.24 23.01 24.39
C ARG A 829 -4.98 22.66 23.61
N LEU A 830 -4.92 23.09 22.35
CA LEU A 830 -3.75 22.89 21.48
C LEU A 830 -2.62 23.86 21.86
N GLN A 831 -1.40 23.34 22.00
CA GLN A 831 -0.20 24.11 22.31
C GLN A 831 0.92 23.75 21.32
N THR A 832 1.74 24.70 20.89
CA THR A 832 2.93 24.37 20.09
C THR A 832 3.95 23.65 20.96
N SER A 833 4.48 22.54 20.46
CA SER A 833 5.54 21.75 21.08
C SER A 833 6.84 22.55 21.06
N ARG A 834 7.08 23.36 22.10
CA ARG A 834 8.34 24.06 22.28
C ARG A 834 9.40 23.05 22.64
N GLU A 835 10.45 22.97 21.82
CA GLU A 835 11.65 22.24 22.18
C GLU A 835 12.11 22.66 23.59
N SER A 836 12.30 21.68 24.47
CA SER A 836 13.05 21.86 25.69
C SER A 836 14.50 22.15 25.30
N SER A 837 14.79 23.42 25.03
CA SER A 837 16.12 23.91 24.68
C SER A 837 17.10 23.64 25.82
N VAL A 838 17.73 22.46 25.76
CA VAL A 838 18.74 22.02 26.71
C VAL A 838 19.93 22.97 26.58
N ARG A 839 19.98 23.95 27.48
CA ARG A 839 21.20 24.70 27.78
C ARG A 839 22.13 23.77 28.56
N GLY A 840 23.03 23.12 27.83
CA GLY A 840 24.14 22.32 28.33
C GLY A 840 25.30 22.46 27.36
#